data_AF-A0A9P5N636-F1
#
_entry.id   AF-A0A9P5N636-F1
#
_cell.length_a   1.000
_cell.length_b   1.000
_cell.length_c   1.000
_cell.angle_alpha   90.00
_cell.angle_beta   90.00
_cell.angle_gamma   90.00
#
_symmetry.space_group_name_H-M   'P 1'
#
loop_
_entity.id
_entity.type
_entity.pdbx_description
1 polymer ?
#
loop_
_entity_poly.entity_id
_entity_poly.type
_entity_poly.pdbx_seq_one_letter_code
_entity_poly.pdbx_strand_id
1 'polypeptide(L)'
;MTMNAGELLANSLSADQATRENATQKLEQASRENYPGYMHTLASELANEASPVFVRNAAGLALKNALTARDNARQVEYSTRWLALDVKIRGEIKEFVLRGLHSEQVKAGTVAAQSVAAIATVELPQGQWPDLIEILLRFVNTGTSVPLRQSTLSAIGFICEALDPDVLSVRADEILTAVVHGARKEEPSTDVQLAAMQALYNSLSFIRENFEREGERNYIMQVVCEATQSPSVQVQAMAFECLVRIMTLYYSKMAYYMERALFGLTVMGMKSEEEAVALQAIEFWTSVAEEETNLESDYLDAQEGLLDGDVEAPKYFAKIALPEVVPVLLQLLTRQDEDAEEGEWNVSMAAGTCLSFLAQAVHDPIVPAVIPFIEANIKQENWHHREAAVMTFGSILVGPDPTVLTPLVNQALPILINMMSDPQLQVKDTTAWTLGRICESLITSIKPDVHLHALVSALVAGLQDSPHIIANCCWALMNLADGLFELYDTGEEQSTGPLSPYFEGIVGALLQVTETAGNESNYRTSAYEAITSFVQQATPDCLQVVSNTALKILDRMEHLLNVQNQILGADDRNNWNDLQSNLCSVSVSVIRKLGIGIQPLADRIMTLVLQLIQSAGKTSTILEDAFLVVGSLSAAIEVKFAPYIPAFLPFLYPALKAYDDTQLCTVAVGIIGDITRALGDQTEQYAQAFVTVLLENLSSEVLNRNVKISILACFGDVALAIGPKFEPYLETAMTVLRQAAALQANPLDYESIDYIASLREGILEAHTGIITGFKKTERAQLLVSHAAVILELVQKVLADDNSGEPLDKLAFGVIGDLADAFPNGEIKPVLLAEWIATSLVSRKGYDKETKTTIKWAREMVKRATA
;
A
#
# COMPACT_ATOMS: atom_id res chain seq x y z
N MET A 1 -35.70 -33.91 -14.88
CA MET A 1 -36.01 -33.76 -13.45
C MET A 1 -35.84 -32.29 -13.12
N THR A 2 -36.91 -31.60 -12.73
CA THR A 2 -36.85 -30.22 -12.26
C THR A 2 -35.96 -30.18 -11.01
N MET A 3 -34.78 -29.57 -11.11
CA MET A 3 -33.85 -29.37 -9.99
C MET A 3 -34.58 -28.65 -8.86
N ASN A 4 -34.51 -29.19 -7.64
CA ASN A 4 -34.91 -28.46 -6.44
C ASN A 4 -33.78 -27.50 -6.06
N ALA A 5 -33.92 -26.22 -6.41
CA ALA A 5 -32.89 -25.22 -6.18
C ALA A 5 -32.54 -25.06 -4.68
N GLY A 6 -33.54 -25.15 -3.80
CA GLY A 6 -33.32 -25.09 -2.35
C GLY A 6 -32.45 -26.24 -1.84
N GLU A 7 -32.57 -27.44 -2.41
CA GLU A 7 -31.74 -28.59 -2.06
C GLU A 7 -30.29 -28.41 -2.53
N LEU A 8 -30.07 -27.86 -3.72
CA LEU A 8 -28.73 -27.58 -4.24
C LEU A 8 -28.02 -26.51 -3.40
N LEU A 9 -28.74 -25.44 -3.04
CA LEU A 9 -28.21 -24.37 -2.18
C LEU A 9 -27.93 -24.86 -0.75
N ALA A 10 -28.74 -25.77 -0.23
CA ALA A 10 -28.45 -26.42 1.05
C ALA A 10 -27.17 -27.27 0.95
N ASN A 11 -27.03 -28.05 -0.13
CA ASN A 11 -25.87 -28.91 -0.35
C ASN A 11 -24.58 -28.12 -0.60
N SER A 12 -24.64 -26.91 -1.16
CA SER A 12 -23.46 -26.03 -1.29
C SER A 12 -22.93 -25.51 0.05
N LEU A 13 -23.66 -25.71 1.15
CA LEU A 13 -23.25 -25.40 2.51
C LEU A 13 -22.92 -26.64 3.35
N SER A 14 -22.87 -27.83 2.73
CA SER A 14 -22.55 -29.08 3.44
C SER A 14 -21.13 -29.07 3.99
N ALA A 15 -20.96 -29.66 5.19
CA ALA A 15 -19.64 -29.95 5.76
C ALA A 15 -18.90 -31.07 4.99
N ASP A 16 -19.63 -31.90 4.25
CA ASP A 16 -19.05 -32.91 3.37
C ASP A 16 -18.56 -32.27 2.06
N GLN A 17 -17.24 -32.37 1.83
CA GLN A 17 -16.58 -31.75 0.67
C GLN A 17 -17.16 -32.24 -0.66
N ALA A 18 -17.41 -33.55 -0.81
CA ALA A 18 -17.90 -34.12 -2.07
C ALA A 18 -19.31 -33.61 -2.41
N THR A 19 -20.20 -33.56 -1.42
CA THR A 19 -21.54 -32.99 -1.57
C THR A 19 -21.50 -31.51 -1.95
N ARG A 20 -20.63 -30.73 -1.29
CA ARG A 20 -20.46 -29.31 -1.55
C ARG A 20 -19.93 -29.03 -2.95
N GLU A 21 -18.88 -29.74 -3.37
CA GLU A 21 -18.31 -29.62 -4.72
C GLU A 21 -19.33 -29.99 -5.80
N ASN A 22 -20.07 -31.08 -5.61
CA ASN A 22 -21.10 -31.49 -6.56
C ASN A 22 -22.20 -30.44 -6.72
N ALA A 23 -22.66 -29.84 -5.61
CA ALA A 23 -23.66 -28.78 -5.62
C ALA A 23 -23.13 -27.51 -6.29
N THR A 24 -21.89 -27.12 -6.00
CA THR A 24 -21.23 -25.94 -6.58
C THR A 24 -21.09 -26.08 -8.10
N GLN A 25 -20.58 -27.23 -8.59
CA GLN A 25 -20.47 -27.51 -10.01
C GLN A 25 -21.83 -27.46 -10.73
N LYS A 26 -22.89 -27.97 -10.10
CA LYS A 26 -24.25 -27.90 -10.63
C LYS A 26 -24.80 -26.48 -10.71
N LEU A 27 -24.52 -25.64 -9.72
CA LEU A 27 -24.90 -24.22 -9.74
C LEU A 27 -24.14 -23.44 -10.83
N GLU A 28 -22.84 -23.71 -10.98
CA GLU A 28 -22.02 -23.13 -12.06
C GLU A 28 -22.52 -23.56 -13.45
N GLN A 29 -22.84 -24.85 -13.61
CA GLN A 29 -23.42 -25.38 -14.85
C GLN A 29 -24.77 -24.71 -15.16
N ALA A 30 -25.66 -24.58 -14.17
CA ALA A 30 -26.95 -23.92 -14.34
C ALA A 30 -26.81 -22.45 -14.77
N SER A 31 -25.85 -21.73 -14.16
CA SER A 31 -25.52 -20.36 -14.57
C SER A 31 -25.08 -20.31 -16.04
N ARG A 32 -24.16 -21.19 -16.46
CA ARG A 32 -23.62 -21.23 -17.83
C ARG A 32 -24.68 -21.62 -18.87
N GLU A 33 -25.52 -22.61 -18.57
CA GLU A 33 -26.50 -23.15 -19.52
C GLU A 33 -27.74 -22.27 -19.67
N ASN A 34 -28.25 -21.72 -18.58
CA ASN A 34 -29.46 -20.88 -18.57
C ASN A 34 -29.38 -19.79 -17.50
N TYR A 35 -28.58 -18.77 -17.79
CA TYR A 35 -28.42 -17.62 -16.90
C TYR A 35 -29.74 -16.94 -16.50
N PRO A 36 -30.71 -16.66 -17.42
CA PRO A 36 -31.99 -16.08 -17.03
C PRO A 36 -32.76 -16.94 -16.01
N GLY A 37 -32.84 -18.25 -16.26
CA GLY A 37 -33.51 -19.18 -15.35
C GLY A 37 -32.79 -19.33 -14.02
N TYR A 38 -31.46 -19.33 -14.02
CA TYR A 38 -30.62 -19.35 -12.82
C TYR A 38 -30.90 -18.12 -11.94
N MET A 39 -30.79 -16.91 -12.49
CA MET A 39 -31.01 -15.66 -11.76
C MET A 39 -32.45 -15.57 -11.19
N HIS A 40 -33.45 -15.92 -12.00
CA HIS A 40 -34.85 -15.95 -11.56
C HIS A 40 -35.06 -16.94 -10.41
N THR A 41 -34.47 -18.13 -10.49
CA THR A 41 -34.60 -19.16 -9.46
C THR A 41 -33.99 -18.71 -8.13
N LEU A 42 -32.80 -18.11 -8.16
CA LEU A 42 -32.16 -17.58 -6.96
C LEU A 42 -32.97 -16.45 -6.31
N ALA A 43 -33.46 -15.50 -7.12
CA ALA A 43 -34.28 -14.40 -6.61
C ALA A 43 -35.60 -14.89 -6.00
N SER A 44 -36.28 -15.84 -6.66
CA SER A 44 -37.49 -16.47 -6.14
C SER A 44 -37.25 -17.22 -4.83
N GLU A 45 -36.13 -17.94 -4.71
CA GLU A 45 -35.81 -18.71 -3.51
C GLU A 45 -35.47 -17.79 -2.32
N LEU A 46 -34.76 -16.68 -2.57
CA LEU A 46 -34.50 -15.63 -1.58
C LEU A 46 -35.81 -15.04 -1.01
N ALA A 47 -36.80 -14.81 -1.87
CA ALA A 47 -38.11 -14.26 -1.51
C ALA A 47 -39.07 -15.29 -0.88
N ASN A 48 -38.71 -16.58 -0.84
CA ASN A 48 -39.59 -17.64 -0.36
C ASN A 48 -39.54 -17.78 1.17
N GLU A 49 -40.53 -17.22 1.86
CA GLU A 49 -40.64 -17.32 3.34
C GLU A 49 -40.83 -18.75 3.86
N ALA A 50 -41.23 -19.71 3.02
CA ALA A 50 -41.33 -21.11 3.42
C ALA A 50 -39.97 -21.82 3.46
N SER A 51 -38.95 -21.26 2.80
CA SER A 51 -37.61 -21.84 2.74
C SER A 51 -36.78 -21.50 4.00
N PRO A 52 -35.89 -22.41 4.44
CA PRO A 52 -35.01 -22.12 5.56
C PRO A 52 -34.13 -20.89 5.31
N VAL A 53 -33.89 -20.09 6.35
CA VAL A 53 -33.13 -18.83 6.25
C VAL A 53 -31.74 -19.03 5.64
N PHE A 54 -31.03 -20.11 5.98
CA PHE A 54 -29.71 -20.38 5.41
C PHE A 54 -29.74 -20.66 3.90
N VAL A 55 -30.82 -21.25 3.38
CA VAL A 55 -31.02 -21.49 1.94
C VAL A 55 -31.29 -20.17 1.22
N ARG A 56 -32.16 -19.33 1.80
CA ARG A 56 -32.47 -18.00 1.27
C ARG A 56 -31.22 -17.12 1.22
N ASN A 57 -30.40 -17.18 2.27
CA ASN A 57 -29.13 -16.46 2.33
C ASN A 57 -28.15 -16.94 1.25
N ALA A 58 -28.02 -18.26 1.06
CA ALA A 58 -27.21 -18.84 -0.01
C ALA A 58 -27.71 -18.38 -1.39
N ALA A 59 -29.03 -18.33 -1.60
CA ALA A 59 -29.63 -17.90 -2.85
C ALA A 59 -29.27 -16.44 -3.19
N GLY A 60 -29.45 -15.52 -2.23
CA GLY A 60 -29.13 -14.11 -2.45
C GLY A 60 -27.64 -13.82 -2.53
N LEU A 61 -26.78 -14.57 -1.82
CA LEU A 61 -25.33 -14.45 -1.98
C LEU A 61 -24.87 -14.93 -3.36
N ALA A 62 -25.43 -16.05 -3.85
CA ALA A 62 -25.18 -16.52 -5.22
C ALA A 62 -25.67 -15.51 -6.26
N LEU A 63 -26.82 -14.86 -6.01
CA LEU A 63 -27.37 -13.82 -6.88
C LEU A 63 -26.45 -12.59 -6.93
N LYS A 64 -25.97 -12.12 -5.78
CA LYS A 64 -24.97 -11.04 -5.68
C LYS A 64 -23.69 -11.40 -6.44
N ASN A 65 -23.13 -12.58 -6.20
CA ASN A 65 -21.88 -13.03 -6.83
C ASN A 65 -22.01 -13.21 -8.35
N ALA A 66 -23.23 -13.33 -8.87
CA ALA A 66 -23.50 -13.36 -10.31
C ALA A 66 -23.58 -11.95 -10.95
N LEU A 67 -23.45 -10.88 -10.16
CA LEU A 67 -23.51 -9.47 -10.56
C LEU A 67 -22.28 -8.66 -10.14
N THR A 68 -21.57 -9.08 -9.10
CA THR A 68 -20.42 -8.37 -8.54
C THR A 68 -19.15 -9.22 -8.57
N ALA A 69 -18.05 -8.66 -9.05
CA ALA A 69 -16.70 -9.23 -9.02
C ALA A 69 -15.69 -8.19 -8.52
N ARG A 70 -14.66 -8.65 -7.80
CA ARG A 70 -13.52 -7.78 -7.41
C ARG A 70 -12.64 -7.41 -8.61
N ASP A 71 -12.56 -8.31 -9.58
CA ASP A 71 -11.82 -8.09 -10.81
C ASP A 71 -12.67 -7.29 -11.81
N ASN A 72 -12.12 -6.19 -12.34
CA ASN A 72 -12.84 -5.26 -13.21
C ASN A 72 -13.26 -5.93 -14.54
N ALA A 73 -12.40 -6.75 -15.14
CA ALA A 73 -12.73 -7.45 -16.39
C ALA A 73 -13.96 -8.36 -16.20
N ARG A 74 -14.00 -9.13 -15.11
CA ARG A 74 -15.18 -9.91 -14.73
C ARG A 74 -16.38 -9.04 -14.37
N GLN A 75 -16.19 -7.89 -13.72
CA GLN A 75 -17.28 -6.97 -13.40
C GLN A 75 -17.98 -6.46 -14.67
N VAL A 76 -17.21 -6.10 -15.70
CA VAL A 76 -17.73 -5.69 -17.02
C VAL A 76 -18.46 -6.84 -17.70
N GLU A 77 -17.92 -8.07 -17.64
CA GLU A 77 -18.58 -9.27 -18.17
C GLU A 77 -19.94 -9.49 -17.49
N TYR A 78 -19.99 -9.45 -16.15
CA TYR A 78 -21.21 -9.67 -15.37
C TYR A 78 -22.25 -8.59 -15.64
N SER A 79 -21.83 -7.33 -15.69
CA SER A 79 -22.70 -6.19 -16.02
C SER A 79 -23.30 -6.35 -17.41
N THR A 80 -22.49 -6.71 -18.40
CA THR A 80 -22.94 -6.95 -19.79
C THR A 80 -23.95 -8.10 -19.85
N ARG A 81 -23.64 -9.21 -19.15
CA ARG A 81 -24.49 -10.40 -19.11
C ARG A 81 -25.84 -10.13 -18.44
N TRP A 82 -25.87 -9.34 -17.38
CA TRP A 82 -27.11 -8.88 -16.75
C TRP A 82 -27.93 -7.99 -17.68
N LEU A 83 -27.31 -6.95 -18.27
CA LEU A 83 -28.00 -6.00 -19.13
C LEU A 83 -28.56 -6.64 -20.42
N ALA A 84 -27.96 -7.74 -20.87
CA ALA A 84 -28.45 -8.55 -21.99
C ALA A 84 -29.73 -9.36 -21.69
N LEU A 85 -30.15 -9.46 -20.42
CA LEU A 85 -31.39 -10.14 -20.04
C LEU A 85 -32.63 -9.37 -20.51
N ASP A 86 -33.67 -10.13 -20.86
CA ASP A 86 -34.98 -9.57 -21.20
C ASP A 86 -35.53 -8.70 -20.06
N VAL A 87 -36.09 -7.54 -20.44
CA VAL A 87 -36.58 -6.53 -19.49
C VAL A 87 -37.65 -7.10 -18.56
N LYS A 88 -38.49 -8.03 -19.04
CA LYS A 88 -39.51 -8.67 -18.20
C LYS A 88 -38.88 -9.55 -17.13
N ILE A 89 -37.87 -10.35 -17.49
CA ILE A 89 -37.16 -11.23 -16.55
C ILE A 89 -36.44 -10.40 -15.50
N ARG A 90 -35.76 -9.31 -15.91
CA ARG A 90 -35.13 -8.38 -14.96
C ARG A 90 -36.17 -7.74 -14.04
N GLY A 91 -37.33 -7.37 -14.58
CA GLY A 91 -38.46 -6.86 -13.78
C GLY A 91 -38.93 -7.85 -12.72
N GLU A 92 -39.13 -9.12 -13.08
CA GLU A 92 -39.54 -10.18 -12.14
C GLU A 92 -38.48 -10.42 -11.05
N ILE A 93 -37.19 -10.48 -11.41
CA ILE A 93 -36.08 -10.61 -10.46
C ILE A 93 -36.05 -9.42 -9.48
N LYS A 94 -36.18 -8.19 -10.00
CA LYS A 94 -36.22 -6.97 -9.19
C LYS A 94 -37.39 -6.98 -8.21
N GLU A 95 -38.56 -7.45 -8.62
CA GLU A 95 -39.72 -7.59 -7.73
C GLU A 95 -39.45 -8.61 -6.60
N PHE A 96 -38.82 -9.75 -6.91
CA PHE A 96 -38.47 -10.75 -5.89
C PHE A 96 -37.49 -10.20 -4.85
N VAL A 97 -36.42 -9.52 -5.26
CA VAL A 97 -35.45 -8.96 -4.30
C VAL A 97 -36.08 -7.86 -3.44
N LEU A 98 -36.94 -7.00 -4.01
CA LEU A 98 -37.70 -5.99 -3.26
C LEU A 98 -38.70 -6.63 -2.28
N ARG A 99 -39.32 -7.76 -2.65
CA ARG A 99 -40.16 -8.54 -1.74
C ARG A 99 -39.33 -9.17 -0.61
N GLY A 100 -38.10 -9.58 -0.90
CA GLY A 100 -37.15 -10.08 0.10
C GLY A 100 -36.88 -9.08 1.24
N LEU A 101 -36.90 -7.77 0.95
CA LEU A 101 -36.78 -6.72 1.98
C LEU A 101 -37.93 -6.73 3.01
N HIS A 102 -39.08 -7.30 2.66
CA HIS A 102 -40.24 -7.42 3.56
C HIS A 102 -40.15 -8.64 4.48
N SER A 103 -39.04 -9.39 4.46
CA SER A 103 -38.90 -10.56 5.31
C SER A 103 -38.88 -10.17 6.79
N GLU A 104 -39.62 -10.92 7.60
CA GLU A 104 -39.55 -10.83 9.06
C GLU A 104 -38.22 -11.40 9.59
N GLN A 105 -37.47 -12.15 8.77
CA GLN A 105 -36.15 -12.66 9.09
C GLN A 105 -35.08 -11.65 8.67
N VAL A 106 -34.53 -10.89 9.63
CA VAL A 106 -33.55 -9.82 9.39
C VAL A 106 -32.40 -10.26 8.49
N LYS A 107 -31.82 -11.46 8.71
CA LYS A 107 -30.71 -11.98 7.89
C LYS A 107 -31.09 -12.11 6.40
N ALA A 108 -32.29 -12.61 6.11
CA ALA A 108 -32.75 -12.74 4.73
C ALA A 108 -33.03 -11.35 4.12
N GLY A 109 -33.57 -10.43 4.90
CA GLY A 109 -33.75 -9.03 4.52
C GLY A 109 -32.44 -8.30 4.17
N THR A 110 -31.39 -8.48 4.98
CA THR A 110 -30.05 -7.92 4.70
C THR A 110 -29.42 -8.52 3.43
N VAL A 111 -29.57 -9.82 3.20
CA VAL A 111 -29.09 -10.44 1.94
C VAL A 111 -29.88 -9.93 0.73
N ALA A 112 -31.18 -9.70 0.89
CA ALA A 112 -31.98 -9.04 -0.14
C ALA A 112 -31.50 -7.60 -0.40
N ALA A 113 -31.17 -6.85 0.64
CA ALA A 113 -30.57 -5.52 0.52
C ALA A 113 -29.27 -5.51 -0.29
N GLN A 114 -28.38 -6.48 -0.06
CA GLN A 114 -27.16 -6.66 -0.87
C GLN A 114 -27.48 -6.99 -2.34
N SER A 115 -28.52 -7.78 -2.58
CA SER A 115 -28.95 -8.12 -3.94
C SER A 115 -29.55 -6.91 -4.67
N VAL A 116 -30.32 -6.07 -3.96
CA VAL A 116 -30.81 -4.79 -4.50
C VAL A 116 -29.65 -3.89 -4.88
N ALA A 117 -28.66 -3.72 -3.98
CA ALA A 117 -27.48 -2.91 -4.24
C ALA A 117 -26.68 -3.42 -5.45
N ALA A 118 -26.42 -4.74 -5.52
CA ALA A 118 -25.70 -5.34 -6.65
C ALA A 118 -26.36 -5.08 -8.01
N ILE A 119 -27.70 -5.14 -8.08
CA ILE A 119 -28.43 -4.81 -9.31
C ILE A 119 -28.38 -3.29 -9.56
N ALA A 120 -28.53 -2.47 -8.52
CA ALA A 120 -28.50 -1.01 -8.63
C ALA A 120 -27.15 -0.50 -9.15
N THR A 121 -26.03 -1.10 -8.73
CA THR A 121 -24.68 -0.77 -9.21
C THR A 121 -24.53 -0.99 -10.72
N VAL A 122 -25.27 -1.92 -11.30
CA VAL A 122 -25.27 -2.17 -12.75
C VAL A 122 -26.29 -1.29 -13.48
N GLU A 123 -27.50 -1.13 -12.95
CA GLU A 123 -28.60 -0.48 -13.67
C GLU A 123 -28.62 1.05 -13.54
N LEU A 124 -28.35 1.62 -12.37
CA LEU A 124 -28.46 3.07 -12.14
C LEU A 124 -27.50 3.89 -13.01
N PRO A 125 -26.19 3.53 -13.18
CA PRO A 125 -25.28 4.26 -14.06
C PRO A 125 -25.71 4.24 -15.54
N GLN A 126 -26.50 3.23 -15.92
CA GLN A 126 -27.04 3.08 -17.28
C GLN A 126 -28.41 3.76 -17.45
N GLY A 127 -28.88 4.51 -16.45
CA GLY A 127 -30.20 5.15 -16.43
C GLY A 127 -31.35 4.15 -16.34
N GLN A 128 -31.11 2.94 -15.85
CA GLN A 128 -32.11 1.88 -15.67
C GLN A 128 -32.52 1.78 -14.19
N TRP A 129 -33.75 1.32 -13.94
CA TRP A 129 -34.37 1.30 -12.59
C TRP A 129 -34.52 2.67 -11.89
N PRO A 130 -35.04 3.70 -12.58
CA PRO A 130 -35.10 5.08 -12.05
C PRO A 130 -36.01 5.25 -10.81
N ASP A 131 -36.95 4.33 -10.60
CA ASP A 131 -37.92 4.31 -9.51
C ASP A 131 -37.41 3.64 -8.23
N LEU A 132 -36.21 3.02 -8.25
CA LEU A 132 -35.66 2.31 -7.09
C LEU A 132 -35.61 3.17 -5.83
N ILE A 133 -35.01 4.36 -5.92
CA ILE A 133 -34.83 5.24 -4.76
C ILE A 133 -36.19 5.64 -4.19
N GLU A 134 -37.17 5.99 -5.05
CA GLU A 134 -38.53 6.32 -4.62
C GLU A 134 -39.21 5.14 -3.88
N ILE A 135 -39.02 3.91 -4.38
CA ILE A 135 -39.55 2.69 -3.74
C ILE A 135 -38.95 2.48 -2.35
N LEU A 136 -37.62 2.59 -2.22
CA LEU A 136 -36.93 2.42 -0.94
C LEU A 136 -37.38 3.48 0.08
N LEU A 137 -37.45 4.74 -0.34
CA LEU A 137 -37.92 5.83 0.52
C LEU A 137 -39.36 5.61 0.98
N ARG A 138 -40.23 5.10 0.11
CA ARG A 138 -41.59 4.72 0.48
C ARG A 138 -41.58 3.62 1.54
N PHE A 139 -40.73 2.60 1.43
CA PHE A 139 -40.65 1.53 2.43
C PHE A 139 -40.15 2.03 3.79
N VAL A 140 -39.21 2.96 3.83
CA VAL A 140 -38.78 3.59 5.09
C VAL A 140 -39.91 4.40 5.73
N ASN A 141 -40.59 5.25 4.94
CA ASN A 141 -41.58 6.21 5.44
C ASN A 141 -42.95 5.60 5.77
N THR A 142 -43.36 4.57 5.02
CA THR A 142 -44.71 3.95 5.16
C THR A 142 -44.67 2.57 5.80
N GLY A 143 -43.48 1.98 5.93
CA GLY A 143 -43.30 0.67 6.54
C GLY A 143 -43.58 0.70 8.04
N THR A 144 -44.58 -0.07 8.48
CA THR A 144 -44.86 -0.27 9.91
C THR A 144 -44.00 -1.37 10.54
N SER A 145 -43.44 -2.26 9.72
CA SER A 145 -42.57 -3.36 10.15
C SER A 145 -41.14 -2.86 10.39
N VAL A 146 -40.58 -3.19 11.55
CA VAL A 146 -39.19 -2.88 11.93
C VAL A 146 -38.19 -3.56 10.98
N PRO A 147 -38.29 -4.89 10.71
CA PRO A 147 -37.42 -5.57 9.74
C PRO A 147 -37.40 -4.94 8.34
N LEU A 148 -38.54 -4.47 7.84
CA LEU A 148 -38.62 -3.80 6.54
C LEU A 148 -37.82 -2.50 6.53
N ARG A 149 -37.99 -1.64 7.54
CA ARG A 149 -37.25 -0.37 7.64
C ARG A 149 -35.75 -0.62 7.77
N GLN A 150 -35.35 -1.58 8.61
CA GLN A 150 -33.95 -1.97 8.79
C GLN A 150 -33.31 -2.47 7.49
N SER A 151 -33.96 -3.42 6.79
CA SER A 151 -33.44 -3.99 5.54
C SER A 151 -33.38 -2.95 4.43
N THR A 152 -34.37 -2.04 4.39
CA THR A 152 -34.41 -0.96 3.41
C THR A 152 -33.30 0.06 3.64
N LEU A 153 -33.05 0.48 4.88
CA LEU A 153 -31.94 1.36 5.22
C LEU A 153 -30.58 0.71 4.91
N SER A 154 -30.45 -0.59 5.18
CA SER A 154 -29.26 -1.36 4.78
C SER A 154 -29.06 -1.35 3.27
N ALA A 155 -30.14 -1.50 2.48
CA ALA A 155 -30.07 -1.44 1.02
C ALA A 155 -29.61 -0.07 0.54
N ILE A 156 -30.15 1.00 1.13
CA ILE A 156 -29.70 2.37 0.87
C ILE A 156 -28.19 2.49 1.19
N GLY A 157 -27.75 2.03 2.36
CA GLY A 157 -26.35 2.06 2.75
C GLY A 157 -25.41 1.32 1.79
N PHE A 158 -25.78 0.11 1.34
CA PHE A 158 -24.99 -0.64 0.35
C PHE A 158 -24.97 0.02 -1.03
N ILE A 159 -26.08 0.65 -1.44
CA ILE A 159 -26.14 1.42 -2.69
C ILE A 159 -25.19 2.63 -2.60
N CYS A 160 -25.20 3.34 -1.47
CA CYS A 160 -24.35 4.50 -1.21
C CYS A 160 -22.86 4.14 -1.19
N GLU A 161 -22.52 2.96 -0.70
CA GLU A 161 -21.14 2.45 -0.65
C GLU A 161 -20.64 1.99 -2.03
N ALA A 162 -21.50 1.35 -2.82
CA ALA A 162 -21.09 0.67 -4.05
C ALA A 162 -21.19 1.52 -5.33
N LEU A 163 -21.83 2.69 -5.29
CA LEU A 163 -22.01 3.56 -6.44
C LEU A 163 -21.15 4.81 -6.38
N ASP A 164 -20.82 5.32 -7.56
CA ASP A 164 -20.19 6.62 -7.71
C ASP A 164 -21.10 7.74 -7.17
N PRO A 165 -20.57 8.66 -6.35
CA PRO A 165 -21.24 9.88 -5.88
C PRO A 165 -22.09 10.60 -6.93
N ASP A 166 -21.61 10.71 -8.16
CA ASP A 166 -22.26 11.50 -9.21
C ASP A 166 -23.59 10.88 -9.65
N VAL A 167 -23.71 9.55 -9.59
CA VAL A 167 -24.93 8.82 -9.95
C VAL A 167 -26.06 9.11 -8.95
N LEU A 168 -25.72 9.29 -7.67
CA LEU A 168 -26.69 9.48 -6.58
C LEU A 168 -26.91 10.95 -6.20
N SER A 169 -26.01 11.85 -6.59
CA SER A 169 -26.05 13.29 -6.29
C SER A 169 -27.42 13.94 -6.49
N VAL A 170 -28.11 13.60 -7.59
CA VAL A 170 -29.44 14.15 -7.96
C VAL A 170 -30.54 13.80 -6.95
N ARG A 171 -30.37 12.71 -6.17
CA ARG A 171 -31.35 12.23 -5.18
C ARG A 171 -30.80 12.28 -3.75
N ALA A 172 -29.69 12.97 -3.52
CA ALA A 172 -29.02 13.03 -2.22
C ALA A 172 -29.94 13.55 -1.11
N ASP A 173 -30.70 14.62 -1.36
CA ASP A 173 -31.64 15.22 -0.38
C ASP A 173 -32.68 14.21 0.13
N GLU A 174 -33.22 13.39 -0.78
CA GLU A 174 -34.26 12.41 -0.44
C GLU A 174 -33.69 11.24 0.36
N ILE A 175 -32.52 10.73 -0.06
CA ILE A 175 -31.79 9.68 0.63
C ILE A 175 -31.44 10.14 2.05
N LEU A 176 -30.85 11.32 2.18
CA LEU A 176 -30.47 11.91 3.45
C LEU A 176 -31.67 12.09 4.38
N THR A 177 -32.81 12.55 3.84
CA THR A 177 -34.05 12.70 4.63
C THR A 177 -34.49 11.38 5.27
N ALA A 178 -34.49 10.27 4.52
CA ALA A 178 -34.90 8.97 5.05
C ALA A 178 -33.89 8.40 6.06
N VAL A 179 -32.60 8.55 5.76
CA VAL A 179 -31.52 8.08 6.63
C VAL A 179 -31.51 8.83 7.96
N VAL A 180 -31.54 10.17 7.93
CA VAL A 180 -31.56 11.00 9.15
C VAL A 180 -32.86 10.79 9.94
N HIS A 181 -33.99 10.57 9.26
CA HIS A 181 -35.26 10.23 9.95
C HIS A 181 -35.19 8.90 10.70
N GLY A 182 -34.50 7.90 10.15
CA GLY A 182 -34.27 6.61 10.83
C GLY A 182 -33.27 6.69 11.99
N ALA A 183 -32.33 7.64 11.93
CA ALA A 183 -31.26 7.81 12.92
C ALA A 183 -31.66 8.63 14.16
N ARG A 184 -32.76 9.40 14.09
CA ARG A 184 -33.19 10.31 15.16
C ARG A 184 -33.47 9.60 16.48
N LYS A 185 -33.38 10.34 17.58
CA LYS A 185 -33.65 9.85 18.94
C LYS A 185 -35.09 9.36 19.16
N GLU A 186 -36.07 9.89 18.41
CA GLU A 186 -37.47 9.46 18.50
C GLU A 186 -37.75 8.11 17.82
N GLU A 187 -36.81 7.54 17.08
CA GLU A 187 -36.98 6.20 16.51
C GLU A 187 -37.03 5.15 17.63
N PRO A 188 -38.14 4.39 17.78
CA PRO A 188 -38.29 3.44 18.87
C PRO A 188 -37.37 2.20 18.76
N SER A 189 -36.93 1.85 17.55
CA SER A 189 -36.09 0.66 17.35
C SER A 189 -34.61 1.03 17.20
N THR A 190 -33.79 0.55 18.13
CA THR A 190 -32.33 0.70 18.06
C THR A 190 -31.73 0.00 16.84
N ASP A 191 -32.36 -1.06 16.33
CA ASP A 191 -31.90 -1.77 15.13
C ASP A 191 -32.12 -0.94 13.86
N VAL A 192 -33.24 -0.20 13.81
CA VAL A 192 -33.52 0.76 12.71
C VAL A 192 -32.56 1.93 12.81
N GLN A 193 -32.34 2.44 14.03
CA GLN A 193 -31.39 3.52 14.28
C GLN A 193 -29.98 3.13 13.87
N LEU A 194 -29.52 1.93 14.21
CA LEU A 194 -28.21 1.42 13.80
C LEU A 194 -28.08 1.30 12.28
N ALA A 195 -29.07 0.70 11.62
CA ALA A 195 -29.07 0.58 10.15
C ALA A 195 -29.10 1.95 9.46
N ALA A 196 -29.83 2.92 10.03
CA ALA A 196 -29.82 4.29 9.56
C ALA A 196 -28.45 4.96 9.74
N MET A 197 -27.80 4.80 10.89
CA MET A 197 -26.47 5.36 11.12
C MET A 197 -25.42 4.75 10.18
N GLN A 198 -25.47 3.45 9.92
CA GLN A 198 -24.61 2.82 8.91
C GLN A 198 -24.87 3.38 7.49
N ALA A 199 -26.14 3.57 7.13
CA ALA A 199 -26.49 4.18 5.85
C ALA A 199 -26.06 5.65 5.77
N LEU A 200 -26.06 6.37 6.89
CA LEU A 200 -25.53 7.72 6.99
C LEU A 200 -24.04 7.70 6.72
N TYR A 201 -23.28 6.88 7.45
CA TYR A 201 -21.85 6.69 7.28
C TYR A 201 -21.48 6.49 5.80
N ASN A 202 -22.17 5.57 5.12
CA ASN A 202 -21.93 5.26 3.71
C ASN A 202 -22.34 6.39 2.75
N SER A 203 -23.25 7.28 3.14
CA SER A 203 -23.70 8.40 2.29
C SER A 203 -22.89 9.69 2.46
N LEU A 204 -22.04 9.77 3.50
CA LEU A 204 -21.24 10.97 3.79
C LEU A 204 -20.32 11.41 2.64
N SER A 205 -19.86 10.52 1.75
CA SER A 205 -18.93 10.91 0.67
C SER A 205 -19.55 11.84 -0.38
N PHE A 206 -20.86 11.77 -0.61
CA PHE A 206 -21.52 12.47 -1.72
C PHE A 206 -22.56 13.51 -1.30
N ILE A 207 -22.88 13.64 -0.01
CA ILE A 207 -23.76 14.70 0.51
C ILE A 207 -23.00 16.04 0.73
N ARG A 208 -21.94 16.30 -0.04
CA ARG A 208 -21.09 17.50 0.09
C ARG A 208 -21.91 18.78 -0.05
N GLU A 209 -22.82 18.85 -1.03
CA GLU A 209 -23.70 19.99 -1.21
C GLU A 209 -24.64 20.23 -0.02
N ASN A 210 -25.11 19.15 0.63
CA ASN A 210 -25.94 19.25 1.83
C ASN A 210 -25.15 19.83 3.00
N PHE A 211 -23.89 19.40 3.15
CA PHE A 211 -22.99 19.93 4.18
C PHE A 211 -22.61 21.39 3.96
N GLU A 212 -22.65 21.91 2.73
CA GLU A 212 -22.49 23.34 2.46
C GLU A 212 -23.68 24.16 3.00
N ARG A 213 -24.89 23.59 3.00
CA ARG A 213 -26.11 24.24 3.49
C ARG A 213 -26.18 24.15 5.02
N GLU A 214 -25.96 25.28 5.70
CA GLU A 214 -25.89 25.35 7.16
C GLU A 214 -27.07 24.69 7.89
N GLY A 215 -28.31 24.88 7.41
CA GLY A 215 -29.50 24.28 8.02
C GLY A 215 -29.50 22.76 7.99
N GLU A 216 -29.13 22.17 6.85
CA GLU A 216 -29.05 20.72 6.68
C GLU A 216 -27.87 20.14 7.47
N ARG A 217 -26.70 20.78 7.37
CA ARG A 217 -25.53 20.43 8.19
C ARG A 217 -25.83 20.43 9.68
N ASN A 218 -26.49 21.46 10.19
CA ASN A 218 -26.89 21.55 11.60
C ASN A 218 -27.78 20.38 12.02
N TYR A 219 -28.72 20.00 11.15
CA TYR A 219 -29.64 18.91 11.43
C TYR A 219 -28.94 17.54 11.45
N ILE A 220 -28.06 17.27 10.49
CA ILE A 220 -27.23 16.06 10.46
C ILE A 220 -26.38 16.00 11.74
N MET A 221 -25.64 17.07 12.04
CA MET A 221 -24.77 17.12 13.22
C MET A 221 -25.56 16.94 14.52
N GLN A 222 -26.75 17.52 14.63
CA GLN A 222 -27.61 17.31 15.79
C GLN A 222 -27.97 15.82 15.96
N VAL A 223 -28.45 15.16 14.90
CA VAL A 223 -28.87 13.75 14.97
C VAL A 223 -27.69 12.83 15.30
N VAL A 224 -26.53 13.05 14.67
CA VAL A 224 -25.33 12.26 14.97
C VAL A 224 -24.87 12.48 16.41
N CYS A 225 -24.81 13.73 16.88
CA CYS A 225 -24.43 14.05 18.26
C CYS A 225 -25.41 13.47 19.28
N GLU A 226 -26.72 13.49 19.01
CA GLU A 226 -27.72 12.85 19.88
C GLU A 226 -27.55 11.31 19.90
N ALA A 227 -27.22 10.70 18.76
CA ALA A 227 -26.98 9.27 18.66
C ALA A 227 -25.73 8.80 19.44
N THR A 228 -24.71 9.66 19.60
CA THR A 228 -23.56 9.37 20.50
C THR A 228 -23.95 9.26 21.98
N GLN A 229 -25.16 9.65 22.36
CA GLN A 229 -25.71 9.53 23.70
C GLN A 229 -26.80 8.45 23.79
N SER A 230 -26.92 7.60 22.76
CA SER A 230 -27.87 6.48 22.76
C SER A 230 -27.54 5.50 23.88
N PRO A 231 -28.55 4.92 24.56
CA PRO A 231 -28.32 3.85 25.53
C PRO A 231 -27.84 2.55 24.86
N SER A 232 -27.93 2.43 23.53
CA SER A 232 -27.40 1.30 22.77
C SER A 232 -25.94 1.54 22.41
N VAL A 233 -25.04 0.71 22.94
CA VAL A 233 -23.60 0.75 22.67
C VAL A 233 -23.31 0.66 21.16
N GLN A 234 -24.04 -0.15 20.41
CA GLN A 234 -23.85 -0.30 18.97
C GLN A 234 -24.20 0.98 18.21
N VAL A 235 -25.29 1.65 18.58
CA VAL A 235 -25.66 2.94 17.96
C VAL A 235 -24.65 4.01 18.35
N GLN A 236 -24.22 4.03 19.61
CA GLN A 236 -23.24 4.98 20.10
C GLN A 236 -21.89 4.84 19.36
N ALA A 237 -21.36 3.62 19.22
CA ALA A 237 -20.12 3.36 18.50
C ALA A 237 -20.22 3.77 17.01
N MET A 238 -21.30 3.38 16.32
CA MET A 238 -21.55 3.78 14.93
C MET A 238 -21.72 5.31 14.78
N ALA A 239 -22.27 5.98 15.78
CA ALA A 239 -22.38 7.43 15.78
C ALA A 239 -21.02 8.12 15.90
N PHE A 240 -20.11 7.60 16.74
CA PHE A 240 -18.73 8.08 16.77
C PHE A 240 -18.00 7.79 15.45
N GLU A 241 -18.22 6.63 14.83
CA GLU A 241 -17.67 6.32 13.51
C GLU A 241 -18.17 7.30 12.42
N CYS A 242 -19.45 7.70 12.47
CA CYS A 242 -19.95 8.80 11.66
C CYS A 242 -19.24 10.13 11.96
N LEU A 243 -18.97 10.46 13.23
CA LEU A 243 -18.24 11.68 13.58
C LEU A 243 -16.81 11.68 13.06
N VAL A 244 -16.12 10.53 13.13
CA VAL A 244 -14.78 10.33 12.54
C VAL A 244 -14.83 10.66 11.05
N ARG A 245 -15.75 10.03 10.31
CA ARG A 245 -15.87 10.25 8.86
C ARG A 245 -16.36 11.65 8.49
N ILE A 246 -17.19 12.28 9.32
CA ILE A 246 -17.57 13.68 9.12
C ILE A 246 -16.36 14.60 9.32
N MET A 247 -15.51 14.32 10.31
CA MET A 247 -14.33 15.13 10.57
C MET A 247 -13.36 15.09 9.39
N THR A 248 -13.07 13.89 8.86
CA THR A 248 -12.16 13.73 7.71
C THR A 248 -12.72 14.39 6.44
N LEU A 249 -14.01 14.23 6.16
CA LEU A 249 -14.61 14.78 4.93
C LEU A 249 -14.92 16.28 5.00
N TYR A 250 -15.19 16.81 6.20
CA TYR A 250 -15.80 18.14 6.37
C TYR A 250 -15.11 19.01 7.44
N TYR A 251 -13.83 18.76 7.71
CA TYR A 251 -13.01 19.45 8.71
C TYR A 251 -13.24 20.98 8.75
N SER A 252 -13.21 21.65 7.60
CA SER A 252 -13.36 23.12 7.47
C SER A 252 -14.68 23.67 8.04
N LYS A 253 -15.71 22.82 8.14
CA LYS A 253 -17.03 23.19 8.67
C LYS A 253 -17.20 22.87 10.16
N MET A 254 -16.21 22.23 10.80
CA MET A 254 -16.38 21.65 12.14
C MET A 254 -16.20 22.61 13.30
N ALA A 255 -15.63 23.80 13.08
CA ALA A 255 -15.28 24.74 14.16
C ALA A 255 -16.44 25.06 15.12
N TYR A 256 -17.63 25.34 14.57
CA TYR A 256 -18.81 25.64 15.38
C TYR A 256 -19.25 24.44 16.25
N TYR A 257 -19.22 23.22 15.69
CA TYR A 257 -19.65 22.01 16.40
C TYR A 257 -18.60 21.54 17.41
N MET A 258 -17.32 21.78 17.12
CA MET A 258 -16.20 21.45 18.01
C MET A 258 -16.35 22.14 19.36
N GLU A 259 -16.55 23.46 19.35
CA GLU A 259 -16.72 24.26 20.57
C GLU A 259 -18.00 23.92 21.34
N ARG A 260 -19.07 23.56 20.61
CA ARG A 260 -20.42 23.42 21.18
C ARG A 260 -20.72 22.03 21.72
N ALA A 261 -20.19 20.99 21.09
CA ALA A 261 -20.60 19.61 21.38
C ALA A 261 -19.46 18.59 21.22
N LEU A 262 -18.77 18.57 20.07
CA LEU A 262 -17.90 17.44 19.71
C LEU A 262 -16.79 17.24 20.74
N PHE A 263 -16.16 18.31 21.20
CA PHE A 263 -15.11 18.24 22.21
C PHE A 263 -15.56 17.52 23.48
N GLY A 264 -16.71 17.90 24.03
CA GLY A 264 -17.25 17.29 25.24
C GLY A 264 -17.67 15.83 25.02
N LEU A 265 -18.29 15.55 23.87
CA LEU A 265 -18.78 14.20 23.53
C LEU A 265 -17.63 13.21 23.33
N THR A 266 -16.58 13.60 22.61
CA THR A 266 -15.47 12.71 22.29
C THR A 266 -14.59 12.48 23.52
N VAL A 267 -14.32 13.49 24.34
CA VAL A 267 -13.61 13.30 25.62
C VAL A 267 -14.40 12.40 26.58
N MET A 268 -15.73 12.51 26.61
CA MET A 268 -16.56 11.56 27.37
C MET A 268 -16.54 10.15 26.76
N GLY A 269 -16.60 10.04 25.43
CA GLY A 269 -16.51 8.77 24.71
C GLY A 269 -15.20 8.03 24.99
N MET A 270 -14.07 8.73 25.01
CA MET A 270 -12.75 8.17 25.37
C MET A 270 -12.71 7.61 26.80
N LYS A 271 -13.54 8.15 27.71
CA LYS A 271 -13.66 7.70 29.11
C LYS A 271 -14.69 6.59 29.30
N SER A 272 -15.33 6.14 28.22
CA SER A 272 -16.33 5.06 28.26
C SER A 272 -15.74 3.78 28.88
N GLU A 273 -16.58 3.04 29.60
CA GLU A 273 -16.24 1.67 30.04
C GLU A 273 -16.41 0.67 28.90
N GLU A 274 -17.23 1.00 27.90
CA GLU A 274 -17.43 0.21 26.69
C GLU A 274 -16.30 0.49 25.69
N GLU A 275 -15.42 -0.49 25.49
CA GLU A 275 -14.23 -0.39 24.65
C GLU A 275 -14.55 0.00 23.20
N ALA A 276 -15.61 -0.57 22.60
CA ALA A 276 -16.04 -0.23 21.24
C ALA A 276 -16.35 1.27 21.06
N VAL A 277 -16.77 1.95 22.12
CA VAL A 277 -17.07 3.40 22.10
C VAL A 277 -15.79 4.20 22.35
N ALA A 278 -14.96 3.77 23.31
CA ALA A 278 -13.69 4.41 23.60
C ALA A 278 -12.76 4.41 22.38
N LEU A 279 -12.66 3.28 21.67
CA LEU A 279 -11.86 3.15 20.45
C LEU A 279 -12.27 4.17 19.38
N GLN A 280 -13.57 4.31 19.10
CA GLN A 280 -14.04 5.27 18.08
C GLN A 280 -13.86 6.73 18.50
N ALA A 281 -13.94 7.02 19.81
CA ALA A 281 -13.70 8.36 20.33
C ALA A 281 -12.20 8.73 20.34
N ILE A 282 -11.30 7.76 20.55
CA ILE A 282 -9.85 7.93 20.37
C ILE A 282 -9.56 8.15 18.89
N GLU A 283 -10.15 7.33 18.02
CA GLU A 283 -10.01 7.42 16.56
C GLU A 283 -10.39 8.79 16.04
N PHE A 284 -11.45 9.41 16.58
CA PHE A 284 -11.81 10.78 16.24
C PHE A 284 -10.64 11.77 16.43
N TRP A 285 -9.90 11.67 17.53
CA TRP A 285 -8.75 12.54 17.78
C TRP A 285 -7.52 12.15 16.97
N THR A 286 -7.35 10.86 16.67
CA THR A 286 -6.36 10.40 15.68
C THR A 286 -6.61 11.05 14.33
N SER A 287 -7.83 10.98 13.80
CA SER A 287 -8.19 11.59 12.51
C SER A 287 -8.11 13.12 12.53
N VAL A 288 -8.46 13.79 13.63
CA VAL A 288 -8.24 15.24 13.76
C VAL A 288 -6.76 15.57 13.63
N ALA A 289 -5.89 14.81 14.30
CA ALA A 289 -4.44 15.05 14.27
C ALA A 289 -3.84 14.75 12.89
N GLU A 290 -4.27 13.68 12.22
CA GLU A 290 -3.87 13.36 10.85
C GLU A 290 -4.28 14.47 9.87
N GLU A 291 -5.54 14.89 9.89
CA GLU A 291 -6.02 15.96 9.02
C GLU A 291 -5.30 17.28 9.29
N GLU A 292 -5.06 17.62 10.56
CA GLU A 292 -4.32 18.85 10.90
C GLU A 292 -2.86 18.79 10.47
N THR A 293 -2.22 17.62 10.54
CA THR A 293 -0.84 17.43 10.05
C THR A 293 -0.78 17.62 8.54
N ASN A 294 -1.71 17.03 7.80
CA ASN A 294 -1.79 17.17 6.33
C ASN A 294 -2.06 18.62 5.94
N LEU A 295 -3.07 19.26 6.56
CA LEU A 295 -3.43 20.65 6.29
C LEU A 295 -2.32 21.63 6.70
N GLU A 296 -1.56 21.34 7.76
CA GLU A 296 -0.43 22.18 8.16
C GLU A 296 0.70 22.09 7.14
N SER A 297 1.01 20.89 6.63
CA SER A 297 1.96 20.72 5.53
C SER A 297 1.56 21.54 4.31
N ASP A 298 0.31 21.40 3.85
CA ASP A 298 -0.23 22.15 2.70
C ASP A 298 -0.19 23.67 2.94
N TYR A 299 -0.50 24.10 4.17
CA TYR A 299 -0.52 25.51 4.55
C TYR A 299 0.88 26.13 4.60
N LEU A 300 1.86 25.41 5.15
CA LEU A 300 3.26 25.84 5.19
C LEU A 300 3.83 25.94 3.76
N ASP A 301 3.54 24.95 2.92
CA ASP A 301 3.92 24.97 1.51
C ASP A 301 3.31 26.18 0.77
N ALA A 302 2.06 26.54 1.07
CA ALA A 302 1.44 27.75 0.52
C ALA A 302 2.13 29.04 1.00
N GLN A 303 2.51 29.12 2.29
CA GLN A 303 3.23 30.28 2.84
C GLN A 303 4.63 30.45 2.24
N GLU A 304 5.31 29.34 1.95
CA GLU A 304 6.62 29.33 1.29
C GLU A 304 6.54 29.58 -0.22
N GLY A 305 5.32 29.74 -0.76
CA GLY A 305 5.05 29.94 -2.18
C GLY A 305 5.24 28.67 -3.02
N LEU A 306 5.34 27.51 -2.39
CA LEU A 306 5.44 26.18 -2.99
C LEU A 306 4.06 25.68 -3.48
N LEU A 307 2.97 26.19 -2.90
CA LEU A 307 1.59 25.92 -3.35
C LEU A 307 0.94 27.20 -3.93
N ASP A 308 0.12 27.05 -4.98
CA ASP A 308 -0.69 28.13 -5.55
C ASP A 308 -2.14 28.01 -5.08
N GLY A 309 -2.72 29.11 -4.59
CA GLY A 309 -4.11 29.15 -4.10
C GLY A 309 -4.20 29.64 -2.65
N ASP A 310 -5.42 29.98 -2.24
CA ASP A 310 -5.71 30.32 -0.85
C ASP A 310 -5.91 29.01 -0.05
N VAL A 311 -4.83 28.45 0.51
CA VAL A 311 -4.92 27.33 1.44
C VAL A 311 -5.38 27.84 2.80
N GLU A 312 -6.47 27.27 3.29
CA GLU A 312 -7.00 27.62 4.60
C GLU A 312 -6.10 27.07 5.70
N ALA A 313 -5.70 27.92 6.65
CA ALA A 313 -4.94 27.46 7.81
C ALA A 313 -5.72 26.41 8.61
N PRO A 314 -5.04 25.39 9.17
CA PRO A 314 -5.65 24.46 10.11
C PRO A 314 -6.37 25.21 11.25
N LYS A 315 -7.43 24.61 11.78
CA LYS A 315 -8.15 25.16 12.95
C LYS A 315 -7.44 24.85 14.26
N TYR A 316 -6.45 23.95 14.25
CA TYR A 316 -5.63 23.56 15.39
C TYR A 316 -6.47 23.06 16.59
N PHE A 317 -7.54 22.32 16.31
CA PHE A 317 -8.37 21.64 17.30
C PHE A 317 -7.54 20.72 18.20
N ALA A 318 -6.60 19.95 17.64
CA ALA A 318 -5.74 19.06 18.44
C ALA A 318 -4.94 19.84 19.49
N LYS A 319 -4.34 20.96 19.07
CA LYS A 319 -3.56 21.85 19.95
C LYS A 319 -4.41 22.49 21.04
N ILE A 320 -5.64 22.90 20.73
CA ILE A 320 -6.58 23.49 21.70
C ILE A 320 -7.05 22.43 22.70
N ALA A 321 -7.28 21.20 22.23
CA ALA A 321 -7.83 20.09 23.00
C ALA A 321 -6.84 19.39 23.94
N LEU A 322 -5.55 19.64 23.72
CA LEU A 322 -4.42 18.98 24.39
C LEU A 322 -4.57 18.87 25.93
N PRO A 323 -4.99 19.91 26.68
CA PRO A 323 -5.11 19.83 28.15
C PRO A 323 -6.15 18.83 28.67
N GLU A 324 -7.17 18.48 27.86
CA GLU A 324 -8.22 17.54 28.26
C GLU A 324 -8.04 16.16 27.62
N VAL A 325 -7.50 16.10 26.40
CA VAL A 325 -7.30 14.84 25.65
C VAL A 325 -6.09 14.07 26.18
N VAL A 326 -4.94 14.74 26.37
CA VAL A 326 -3.69 14.07 26.77
C VAL A 326 -3.83 13.34 28.11
N PRO A 327 -4.41 13.93 29.19
CA PRO A 327 -4.57 13.20 30.45
C PRO A 327 -5.40 11.91 30.32
N VAL A 328 -6.36 11.88 29.40
CA VAL A 328 -7.19 10.70 29.15
C VAL A 328 -6.38 9.63 28.42
N LEU A 329 -5.64 10.01 27.38
CA LEU A 329 -4.75 9.09 26.66
C LEU A 329 -3.70 8.47 27.60
N LEU A 330 -3.08 9.28 28.46
CA LEU A 330 -2.09 8.82 29.43
C LEU A 330 -2.69 7.83 30.45
N GLN A 331 -3.96 7.99 30.83
CA GLN A 331 -4.67 7.04 31.68
C GLN A 331 -5.04 5.75 30.92
N LEU A 332 -5.43 5.86 29.65
CA LEU A 332 -5.75 4.69 28.82
C LEU A 332 -4.51 3.86 28.51
N LEU A 333 -3.35 4.49 28.38
CA LEU A 333 -2.07 3.80 28.22
C LEU A 333 -1.76 2.86 29.39
N THR A 334 -2.29 3.09 30.60
CA THR A 334 -2.08 2.17 31.75
C THR A 334 -3.09 1.02 31.80
N ARG A 335 -3.86 0.78 30.73
CA ARG A 335 -4.85 -0.30 30.62
C ARG A 335 -4.40 -1.39 29.64
N GLN A 336 -3.09 -1.69 29.62
CA GLN A 336 -2.56 -2.81 28.87
C GLN A 336 -3.17 -4.11 29.38
N ASP A 337 -3.46 -5.05 28.48
CA ASP A 337 -3.94 -6.38 28.83
C ASP A 337 -2.79 -7.40 28.72
N GLU A 338 -2.53 -8.12 29.81
CA GLU A 338 -1.49 -9.17 29.86
C GLU A 338 -1.87 -10.42 29.08
N ASP A 339 -3.18 -10.65 28.92
CA ASP A 339 -3.76 -11.85 28.31
C ASP A 339 -4.18 -11.61 26.84
N ALA A 340 -4.00 -10.39 26.32
CA ALA A 340 -4.35 -10.05 24.93
C ALA A 340 -3.58 -10.93 23.93
N GLU A 341 -4.28 -11.35 22.89
CA GLU A 341 -3.67 -12.13 21.81
C GLU A 341 -2.74 -11.23 20.97
N GLU A 342 -1.69 -11.83 20.38
CA GLU A 342 -0.78 -11.11 19.49
C GLU A 342 -1.57 -10.51 18.30
N GLY A 343 -1.49 -9.19 18.14
CA GLY A 343 -2.21 -8.45 17.09
C GLY A 343 -3.62 -7.96 17.48
N GLU A 344 -4.06 -8.17 18.73
CA GLU A 344 -5.33 -7.62 19.21
C GLU A 344 -5.28 -6.09 19.38
N TRP A 345 -6.18 -5.37 18.70
CA TRP A 345 -6.28 -3.91 18.78
C TRP A 345 -7.16 -3.48 19.96
N ASN A 346 -6.55 -2.83 20.96
CA ASN A 346 -7.22 -2.41 22.20
C ASN A 346 -7.02 -0.92 22.52
N VAL A 347 -7.69 -0.44 23.57
CA VAL A 347 -7.64 0.99 23.98
C VAL A 347 -6.24 1.51 24.29
N SER A 348 -5.33 0.69 24.82
CA SER A 348 -3.98 1.13 25.16
C SER A 348 -3.14 1.37 23.91
N MET A 349 -3.25 0.48 22.91
CA MET A 349 -2.62 0.63 21.60
C MET A 349 -3.18 1.84 20.85
N ALA A 350 -4.52 1.97 20.81
CA ALA A 350 -5.18 3.12 20.20
C ALA A 350 -4.73 4.44 20.85
N ALA A 351 -4.58 4.48 22.17
CA ALA A 351 -4.12 5.67 22.88
C ALA A 351 -2.66 6.04 22.54
N GLY A 352 -1.76 5.07 22.43
CA GLY A 352 -0.36 5.31 22.01
C GLY A 352 -0.24 5.79 20.57
N THR A 353 -1.04 5.23 19.66
CA THR A 353 -1.13 5.68 18.27
C THR A 353 -1.68 7.10 18.19
N CYS A 354 -2.81 7.39 18.86
CA CYS A 354 -3.39 8.73 18.92
C CYS A 354 -2.39 9.75 19.48
N LEU A 355 -1.66 9.40 20.55
CA LEU A 355 -0.63 10.28 21.11
C LEU A 355 0.50 10.58 20.11
N SER A 356 0.88 9.60 19.29
CA SER A 356 1.91 9.77 18.25
C SER A 356 1.45 10.70 17.12
N PHE A 357 0.18 10.63 16.72
CA PHE A 357 -0.39 11.57 15.76
C PHE A 357 -0.57 12.97 16.36
N LEU A 358 -1.00 13.07 17.62
CA LEU A 358 -1.05 14.36 18.31
C LEU A 358 0.33 15.02 18.40
N ALA A 359 1.40 14.25 18.66
CA ALA A 359 2.75 14.79 18.70
C ALA A 359 3.18 15.42 17.36
N GLN A 360 2.79 14.81 16.24
CA GLN A 360 3.01 15.34 14.89
C GLN A 360 2.18 16.60 14.62
N ALA A 361 0.90 16.59 14.98
CA ALA A 361 -0.03 17.70 14.71
C ALA A 361 0.20 18.94 15.60
N VAL A 362 0.77 18.77 16.79
CA VAL A 362 0.90 19.87 17.77
C VAL A 362 2.35 20.27 18.04
N HIS A 363 3.34 19.47 17.63
CA HIS A 363 4.77 19.68 17.84
C HIS A 363 5.13 19.88 19.33
N ASP A 364 6.06 20.80 19.63
CA ASP A 364 6.61 21.09 20.97
C ASP A 364 5.59 21.18 22.13
N PRO A 365 4.38 21.78 21.97
CA PRO A 365 3.32 21.76 22.97
C PRO A 365 3.01 20.40 23.63
N ILE A 366 3.23 19.27 22.95
CA ILE A 366 2.99 17.94 23.53
C ILE A 366 3.97 17.61 24.67
N VAL A 367 5.21 18.10 24.56
CA VAL A 367 6.31 17.76 25.46
C VAL A 367 6.01 18.14 26.91
N PRO A 368 5.69 19.41 27.27
CA PRO A 368 5.39 19.77 28.65
C PRO A 368 4.11 19.11 29.19
N ALA A 369 3.22 18.61 28.32
CA ALA A 369 2.00 17.93 28.74
C ALA A 369 2.23 16.48 29.20
N VAL A 370 3.24 15.80 28.63
CA VAL A 370 3.50 14.38 28.94
C VAL A 370 4.66 14.16 29.91
N ILE A 371 5.64 15.08 29.97
CA ILE A 371 6.83 14.93 30.83
C ILE A 371 6.50 14.65 32.31
N PRO A 372 5.54 15.35 32.95
CA PRO A 372 5.18 15.07 34.34
C PRO A 372 4.70 13.63 34.55
N PHE A 373 4.01 13.04 33.56
CA PHE A 373 3.58 11.65 33.62
C PHE A 373 4.76 10.69 33.48
N ILE A 374 5.67 10.95 32.54
CA ILE A 374 6.86 10.11 32.33
C ILE A 374 7.71 10.09 33.61
N GLU A 375 8.04 11.25 34.18
CA GLU A 375 8.87 11.36 35.38
C GLU A 375 8.25 10.65 36.60
N ALA A 376 6.92 10.72 36.74
CA ALA A 376 6.19 10.09 37.84
C ALA A 376 6.09 8.56 37.71
N ASN A 377 6.17 8.02 36.50
CA ASN A 377 5.80 6.63 36.21
C ASN A 377 6.98 5.73 35.79
N ILE A 378 8.05 6.29 35.21
CA ILE A 378 9.17 5.51 34.62
C ILE A 378 9.92 4.61 35.63
N LYS A 379 9.77 4.84 36.94
CA LYS A 379 10.38 4.05 38.02
C LYS A 379 9.37 3.39 38.97
N GLN A 380 8.08 3.35 38.60
CA GLN A 380 7.05 2.74 39.43
C GLN A 380 7.25 1.22 39.58
N GLU A 381 6.79 0.64 40.70
CA GLU A 381 6.83 -0.81 40.88
C GLU A 381 5.83 -1.53 39.96
N ASN A 382 4.69 -0.90 39.68
CA ASN A 382 3.70 -1.42 38.74
C ASN A 382 4.20 -1.26 37.31
N TRP A 383 4.29 -2.38 36.59
CA TRP A 383 4.83 -2.43 35.23
C TRP A 383 3.92 -1.71 34.22
N HIS A 384 2.59 -1.69 34.41
CA HIS A 384 1.66 -0.93 33.57
C HIS A 384 2.02 0.57 33.50
N HIS A 385 2.47 1.13 34.62
CA HIS A 385 2.92 2.52 34.67
C HIS A 385 4.29 2.71 34.05
N ARG A 386 5.23 1.79 34.27
CA ARG A 386 6.56 1.85 33.64
C ARG A 386 6.46 1.76 32.13
N GLU A 387 5.74 0.76 31.62
CA GLU A 387 5.51 0.56 30.19
C GLU A 387 4.82 1.79 29.60
N ALA A 388 3.73 2.26 30.19
CA ALA A 388 3.02 3.44 29.70
C ALA A 388 3.92 4.69 29.64
N ALA A 389 4.84 4.86 30.59
CA ALA A 389 5.81 5.96 30.57
C ALA A 389 6.81 5.84 29.40
N VAL A 390 7.28 4.63 29.11
CA VAL A 390 8.16 4.38 27.96
C VAL A 390 7.41 4.57 26.65
N MET A 391 6.20 4.01 26.53
CA MET A 391 5.32 4.18 25.37
C MET A 391 5.07 5.67 25.10
N THR A 392 4.66 6.41 26.14
CA THR A 392 4.45 7.86 26.07
C THR A 392 5.68 8.58 25.54
N PHE A 393 6.88 8.22 26.04
CA PHE A 393 8.12 8.84 25.58
C PHE A 393 8.41 8.52 24.11
N GLY A 394 8.29 7.25 23.69
CA GLY A 394 8.51 6.83 22.31
C GLY A 394 7.50 7.41 21.31
N SER A 395 6.24 7.57 21.72
CA SER A 395 5.17 8.17 20.90
C SER A 395 5.44 9.63 20.53
N ILE A 396 6.14 10.40 21.38
CA ILE A 396 6.40 11.83 21.15
C ILE A 396 7.75 12.13 20.48
N LEU A 397 8.50 11.11 20.06
CA LEU A 397 9.83 11.30 19.43
C LEU A 397 9.76 11.80 17.98
N VAL A 398 8.57 11.79 17.38
CA VAL A 398 8.29 12.30 16.04
C VAL A 398 7.25 13.42 16.15
N GLY A 399 7.51 14.56 15.52
CA GLY A 399 6.64 15.74 15.57
C GLY A 399 7.31 16.97 16.20
N PRO A 400 7.68 16.95 17.48
CA PRO A 400 8.40 18.06 18.12
C PRO A 400 9.77 18.32 17.50
N ASP A 401 10.28 19.54 17.67
CA ASP A 401 11.58 19.93 17.12
C ASP A 401 12.71 19.07 17.75
N PRO A 402 13.62 18.49 16.95
CA PRO A 402 14.72 17.68 17.45
C PRO A 402 15.58 18.38 18.51
N THR A 403 15.71 19.71 18.47
CA THR A 403 16.47 20.50 19.46
C THR A 403 15.79 20.52 20.84
N VAL A 404 14.46 20.38 20.88
CA VAL A 404 13.68 20.25 22.13
C VAL A 404 13.76 18.83 22.68
N LEU A 405 13.74 17.82 21.80
CA LEU A 405 13.80 16.41 22.17
C LEU A 405 15.20 15.96 22.60
N THR A 406 16.26 16.47 21.97
CA THR A 406 17.65 16.05 22.21
C THR A 406 18.05 16.08 23.70
N PRO A 407 17.82 17.15 24.48
CA PRO A 407 18.14 17.18 25.91
C PRO A 407 17.36 16.14 26.73
N LEU A 408 16.14 15.80 26.32
CA LEU A 408 15.30 14.80 27.00
C LEU A 408 15.80 13.39 26.69
N VAL A 409 16.11 13.11 25.42
CA VAL A 409 16.72 11.84 25.00
C VAL A 409 18.06 11.61 25.71
N ASN A 410 18.93 12.63 25.79
CA ASN A 410 20.21 12.50 26.50
C ASN A 410 20.04 12.09 27.98
N GLN A 411 18.95 12.51 28.64
CA GLN A 411 18.63 12.14 30.02
C GLN A 411 17.96 10.76 30.13
N ALA A 412 17.08 10.44 29.18
CA ALA A 412 16.33 9.19 29.16
C ALA A 412 17.16 7.99 28.69
N LEU A 413 18.14 8.18 27.79
CA LEU A 413 18.87 7.09 27.14
C LEU A 413 19.53 6.11 28.13
N PRO A 414 20.25 6.56 29.20
CA PRO A 414 20.80 5.64 30.19
C PRO A 414 19.74 4.84 30.95
N ILE A 415 18.56 5.44 31.16
CA ILE A 415 17.42 4.79 31.83
C ILE A 415 16.84 3.72 30.90
N LEU A 416 16.56 4.06 29.64
CA LEU A 416 16.03 3.14 28.63
C LEU A 416 16.96 1.96 28.37
N ILE A 417 18.28 2.21 28.24
CA ILE A 417 19.28 1.15 28.10
C ILE A 417 19.23 0.18 29.29
N ASN A 418 19.04 0.68 30.52
CA ASN A 418 18.90 -0.18 31.70
C ASN A 418 17.54 -0.92 31.73
N MET A 419 16.48 -0.33 31.17
CA MET A 419 15.14 -0.94 31.07
C MET A 419 15.07 -2.10 30.08
N MET A 420 16.06 -2.28 29.18
CA MET A 420 16.23 -3.52 28.42
C MET A 420 16.45 -4.76 29.31
N SER A 421 16.77 -4.55 30.60
CA SER A 421 16.88 -5.60 31.61
C SER A 421 15.72 -5.62 32.62
N ASP A 422 14.59 -4.94 32.34
CA ASP A 422 13.40 -4.95 33.20
C ASP A 422 12.87 -6.39 33.38
N PRO A 423 12.34 -6.79 34.55
CA PRO A 423 11.79 -8.13 34.72
C PRO A 423 10.56 -8.42 33.83
N GLN A 424 9.82 -7.39 33.40
CA GLN A 424 8.60 -7.56 32.62
C GLN A 424 8.86 -7.47 31.10
N LEU A 425 8.37 -8.46 30.34
CA LEU A 425 8.59 -8.52 28.89
C LEU A 425 7.97 -7.34 28.15
N GLN A 426 6.76 -6.92 28.51
CA GLN A 426 6.08 -5.77 27.90
C GLN A 426 6.90 -4.48 28.06
N VAL A 427 7.55 -4.29 29.21
CA VAL A 427 8.40 -3.10 29.44
C VAL A 427 9.65 -3.18 28.56
N LYS A 428 10.31 -4.34 28.48
CA LYS A 428 11.48 -4.52 27.60
C LYS A 428 11.13 -4.30 26.14
N ASP A 429 9.98 -4.79 25.73
CA ASP A 429 9.51 -4.72 24.36
C ASP A 429 9.28 -3.27 23.90
N THR A 430 8.46 -2.52 24.64
CA THR A 430 8.26 -1.09 24.40
C THR A 430 9.56 -0.30 24.52
N THR A 431 10.48 -0.72 25.39
CA THR A 431 11.82 -0.11 25.50
C THR A 431 12.65 -0.35 24.23
N ALA A 432 12.65 -1.58 23.68
CA ALA A 432 13.37 -1.90 22.45
C ALA A 432 12.81 -1.09 21.27
N TRP A 433 11.49 -1.01 21.15
CA TRP A 433 10.81 -0.16 20.16
C TRP A 433 11.18 1.32 20.34
N THR A 434 11.17 1.83 21.57
CA THR A 434 11.51 3.24 21.86
C THR A 434 12.98 3.54 21.53
N LEU A 435 13.90 2.62 21.82
CA LEU A 435 15.31 2.76 21.43
C LEU A 435 15.46 2.77 19.91
N GLY A 436 14.71 1.92 19.19
CA GLY A 436 14.70 1.94 17.73
C GLY A 436 14.15 3.24 17.14
N ARG A 437 13.09 3.81 17.73
CA ARG A 437 12.57 5.15 17.39
C ARG A 437 13.62 6.24 17.59
N ILE A 438 14.42 6.16 18.66
CA ILE A 438 15.54 7.10 18.88
C ILE A 438 16.61 6.94 17.78
N CYS A 439 16.96 5.70 17.41
CA CYS A 439 17.91 5.44 16.32
C CYS A 439 17.40 5.98 14.98
N GLU A 440 16.11 5.85 14.70
CA GLU A 440 15.47 6.30 13.46
C GLU A 440 15.39 7.83 13.37
N SER A 441 14.83 8.49 14.39
CA SER A 441 14.45 9.91 14.28
C SER A 441 15.44 10.88 14.94
N LEU A 442 16.28 10.40 15.86
CA LEU A 442 17.13 11.25 16.70
C LEU A 442 18.56 10.73 16.80
N ILE A 443 19.08 10.16 15.70
CA ILE A 443 20.42 9.56 15.62
C ILE A 443 21.54 10.51 16.09
N THR A 444 21.37 11.82 15.86
CA THR A 444 22.31 12.87 16.29
C THR A 444 22.45 12.97 17.82
N SER A 445 21.48 12.46 18.58
CA SER A 445 21.56 12.37 20.04
C SER A 445 22.46 11.22 20.50
N ILE A 446 22.70 10.21 19.65
CA ILE A 446 23.52 9.04 19.99
C ILE A 446 25.00 9.37 19.74
N LYS A 447 25.65 9.88 20.78
CA LYS A 447 27.10 10.16 20.77
C LYS A 447 27.92 8.86 20.81
N PRO A 448 28.78 8.59 19.81
CA PRO A 448 29.58 7.37 19.76
C PRO A 448 30.40 7.11 21.04
N ASP A 449 31.05 8.13 21.57
CA ASP A 449 31.95 8.01 22.73
C ASP A 449 31.22 7.83 24.07
N VAL A 450 29.90 8.08 24.12
CA VAL A 450 29.14 8.12 25.39
C VAL A 450 28.10 7.00 25.44
N HIS A 451 27.36 6.82 24.34
CA HIS A 451 26.13 6.04 24.35
C HIS A 451 26.24 4.74 23.56
N LEU A 452 27.01 4.74 22.46
CA LEU A 452 26.98 3.67 21.46
C LEU A 452 27.35 2.31 22.03
N HIS A 453 28.40 2.22 22.85
CA HIS A 453 28.82 0.95 23.46
C HIS A 453 27.70 0.31 24.29
N ALA A 454 27.07 1.11 25.17
CA ALA A 454 26.03 0.63 26.07
C ALA A 454 24.75 0.27 25.31
N LEU A 455 24.39 1.09 24.32
CA LEU A 455 23.23 0.85 23.45
C LEU A 455 23.39 -0.46 22.66
N VAL A 456 24.51 -0.61 21.93
CA VAL A 456 24.80 -1.83 21.16
C VAL A 456 24.81 -3.06 22.07
N SER A 457 25.43 -2.96 23.25
CA SER A 457 25.48 -4.07 24.20
C SER A 457 24.08 -4.48 24.67
N ALA A 458 23.19 -3.52 24.93
CA ALA A 458 21.82 -3.80 25.35
C ALA A 458 20.98 -4.40 24.21
N LEU A 459 21.08 -3.87 22.99
CA LEU A 459 20.37 -4.40 21.82
C LEU A 459 20.84 -5.81 21.47
N VAL A 460 22.15 -6.07 21.49
CA VAL A 460 22.72 -7.41 21.24
C VAL A 460 22.31 -8.40 22.34
N ALA A 461 22.20 -7.96 23.60
CA ALA A 461 21.65 -8.81 24.66
C ALA A 461 20.17 -9.14 24.44
N GLY A 462 19.38 -8.16 23.95
CA GLY A 462 17.96 -8.34 23.60
C GLY A 462 17.71 -9.34 22.46
N LEU A 463 18.71 -9.61 21.62
CA LEU A 463 18.64 -10.67 20.59
C LEU A 463 18.51 -12.10 21.16
N GLN A 464 18.62 -12.27 22.48
CA GLN A 464 18.43 -13.55 23.18
C GLN A 464 17.10 -13.63 23.94
N ASP A 465 16.21 -12.65 23.78
CA ASP A 465 14.95 -12.53 24.51
C ASP A 465 13.74 -13.11 23.73
N SER A 466 12.52 -12.67 24.00
CA SER A 466 11.31 -13.11 23.29
C SER A 466 11.31 -12.67 21.80
N PRO A 467 10.60 -13.41 20.92
CA PRO A 467 10.43 -13.09 19.49
C PRO A 467 10.22 -11.60 19.17
N HIS A 468 9.25 -10.95 19.82
CA HIS A 468 8.92 -9.56 19.55
C HIS A 468 10.04 -8.59 19.97
N ILE A 469 10.70 -8.86 21.11
CA ILE A 469 11.87 -8.07 21.55
C ILE A 469 13.03 -8.23 20.57
N ILE A 470 13.28 -9.45 20.07
CA ILE A 470 14.31 -9.70 19.05
C ILE A 470 14.00 -8.88 17.79
N ALA A 471 12.77 -8.91 17.29
CA ALA A 471 12.36 -8.13 16.12
C ALA A 471 12.60 -6.63 16.31
N ASN A 472 12.19 -6.07 17.46
CA ASN A 472 12.44 -4.66 17.79
C ASN A 472 13.92 -4.33 17.96
N CYS A 473 14.72 -5.24 18.52
CA CYS A 473 16.18 -5.05 18.61
C CYS A 473 16.85 -5.08 17.23
N CYS A 474 16.43 -5.97 16.34
CA CYS A 474 16.88 -6.03 14.95
C CYS A 474 16.54 -4.73 14.21
N TRP A 475 15.31 -4.24 14.35
CA TRP A 475 14.87 -2.97 13.77
C TRP A 475 15.69 -1.77 14.32
N ALA A 476 15.91 -1.72 15.63
CA ALA A 476 16.73 -0.68 16.26
C ALA A 476 18.20 -0.72 15.79
N LEU A 477 18.77 -1.92 15.59
CA LEU A 477 20.12 -2.09 15.05
C LEU A 477 20.22 -1.66 13.59
N MET A 478 19.20 -1.95 12.77
CA MET A 478 19.10 -1.50 11.37
C MET A 478 19.12 0.02 11.29
N ASN A 479 18.21 0.69 12.02
CA ASN A 479 18.16 2.16 12.04
C ASN A 479 19.44 2.79 12.59
N LEU A 480 20.10 2.13 13.55
CA LEU A 480 21.39 2.57 14.07
C LEU A 480 22.49 2.50 13.00
N ALA A 481 22.49 1.46 12.16
CA ALA A 481 23.45 1.30 11.07
C ALA A 481 23.23 2.34 9.98
N ASP A 482 21.99 2.46 9.49
CA ASP A 482 21.63 3.39 8.42
C ASP A 482 21.83 4.85 8.85
N GLY A 483 21.32 5.22 10.03
CA GLY A 483 21.42 6.59 10.54
C GLY A 483 22.86 7.02 10.85
N LEU A 484 23.70 6.16 11.42
CA LEU A 484 25.11 6.51 11.67
C LEU A 484 25.91 6.58 10.38
N PHE A 485 25.58 5.76 9.37
CA PHE A 485 26.22 5.86 8.07
C PHE A 485 25.90 7.21 7.44
N GLU A 486 24.63 7.59 7.36
CA GLU A 486 24.20 8.88 6.79
C GLU A 486 24.80 10.08 7.53
N LEU A 487 24.81 10.06 8.87
CA LEU A 487 25.31 11.16 9.68
C LEU A 487 26.82 11.42 9.50
N TYR A 488 27.58 10.35 9.24
CA TYR A 488 29.04 10.43 9.11
C TYR A 488 29.51 10.33 7.66
N ASP A 489 28.64 10.11 6.67
CA ASP A 489 29.03 10.09 5.26
C ASP A 489 29.47 11.49 4.80
N THR A 490 30.77 11.64 4.55
CA THR A 490 31.36 12.88 4.07
C THR A 490 31.44 12.95 2.54
N GLY A 491 30.93 11.93 1.82
CA GLY A 491 31.09 11.78 0.38
C GLY A 491 32.50 11.41 -0.07
N GLU A 492 33.40 11.14 0.87
CA GLU A 492 34.74 10.58 0.66
C GLU A 492 34.75 9.15 1.21
N GLU A 493 35.44 8.21 0.55
CA GLU A 493 35.57 6.82 1.03
C GLU A 493 36.25 6.78 2.41
N GLN A 494 35.45 6.75 3.47
CA GLN A 494 35.95 6.61 4.83
C GLN A 494 36.43 5.17 5.06
N SER A 495 37.67 5.00 5.51
CA SER A 495 38.25 3.68 5.77
C SER A 495 37.62 2.92 6.94
N THR A 496 36.95 3.63 7.85
CA THR A 496 36.38 3.10 9.11
C THR A 496 35.24 4.02 9.57
N GLY A 497 34.37 3.52 10.46
CA GLY A 497 33.24 4.27 11.00
C GLY A 497 32.94 3.93 12.46
N PRO A 498 31.97 4.63 13.10
CA PRO A 498 31.65 4.45 14.51
C PRO A 498 31.24 3.03 14.90
N LEU A 499 30.62 2.28 13.97
CA LEU A 499 30.18 0.90 14.18
C LEU A 499 31.24 -0.16 13.89
N SER A 500 32.35 0.19 13.23
CA SER A 500 33.39 -0.79 12.85
C SER A 500 33.92 -1.62 14.02
N PRO A 501 34.14 -1.07 15.24
CA PRO A 501 34.57 -1.88 16.40
C PRO A 501 33.55 -2.93 16.85
N TYR A 502 32.27 -2.73 16.53
CA TYR A 502 31.16 -3.59 16.95
C TYR A 502 30.66 -4.52 15.84
N PHE A 503 31.04 -4.24 14.59
CA PHE A 503 30.50 -4.86 13.39
C PHE A 503 30.53 -6.40 13.42
N GLU A 504 31.69 -6.99 13.73
CA GLU A 504 31.85 -8.44 13.81
C GLU A 504 30.97 -9.07 14.91
N GLY A 505 30.89 -8.40 16.08
CA GLY A 505 30.08 -8.87 17.21
C GLY A 505 28.58 -8.83 16.91
N ILE A 506 28.09 -7.74 16.32
CA ILE A 506 26.68 -7.56 15.96
C ILE A 506 26.28 -8.56 14.89
N VAL A 507 27.02 -8.62 13.76
CA VAL A 507 26.72 -9.57 12.67
C VAL A 507 26.83 -11.00 13.16
N GLY A 508 27.78 -11.30 14.05
CA GLY A 508 27.88 -12.60 14.71
C GLY A 508 26.65 -12.97 15.53
N ALA A 509 26.11 -12.04 16.32
CA ALA A 509 24.91 -12.25 17.13
C ALA A 509 23.64 -12.42 16.26
N LEU A 510 23.46 -11.57 15.24
CA LEU A 510 22.35 -11.70 14.28
C LEU A 510 22.41 -13.04 13.52
N LEU A 511 23.62 -13.50 13.17
CA LEU A 511 23.80 -14.82 12.57
C LEU A 511 23.42 -15.96 13.52
N GLN A 512 23.56 -15.80 14.84
CA GLN A 512 23.10 -16.80 15.81
C GLN A 512 21.59 -16.82 15.91
N VAL A 513 20.92 -15.66 15.93
CA VAL A 513 19.45 -15.57 15.89
C VAL A 513 18.91 -16.30 14.66
N THR A 514 19.58 -16.17 13.52
CA THR A 514 19.14 -16.82 12.28
C THR A 514 19.34 -18.33 12.22
N GLU A 515 19.94 -18.96 13.24
CA GLU A 515 20.08 -20.42 13.37
C GLU A 515 18.90 -21.07 14.10
N THR A 516 17.98 -20.28 14.66
CA THR A 516 16.80 -20.82 15.33
C THR A 516 15.82 -21.44 14.34
N ALA A 517 15.06 -22.43 14.83
CA ALA A 517 14.11 -23.17 14.00
C ALA A 517 12.83 -22.38 13.69
N GLY A 518 12.40 -21.50 14.60
CA GLY A 518 11.16 -20.72 14.50
C GLY A 518 11.32 -19.38 13.79
N ASN A 519 10.20 -18.72 13.54
CA ASN A 519 10.12 -17.34 13.02
C ASN A 519 8.83 -16.64 13.51
N GLU A 520 8.46 -16.85 14.76
CA GLU A 520 7.34 -16.14 15.40
C GLU A 520 7.59 -14.62 15.35
N SER A 521 6.55 -13.81 15.22
CA SER A 521 6.68 -12.34 15.08
C SER A 521 7.74 -11.87 14.05
N ASN A 522 8.06 -12.70 13.04
CA ASN A 522 9.07 -12.47 12.01
C ASN A 522 10.51 -12.19 12.51
N TYR A 523 10.87 -12.56 13.75
CA TYR A 523 12.15 -12.16 14.35
C TYR A 523 13.38 -12.58 13.54
N ARG A 524 13.31 -13.72 12.84
CA ARG A 524 14.42 -14.24 12.04
C ARG A 524 14.54 -13.48 10.74
N THR A 525 13.42 -13.14 10.12
CA THR A 525 13.38 -12.24 8.95
C THR A 525 13.99 -10.89 9.32
N SER A 526 13.58 -10.29 10.45
CA SER A 526 14.16 -9.03 10.93
C SER A 526 15.67 -9.12 11.19
N ALA A 527 16.17 -10.28 11.67
CA ALA A 527 17.61 -10.49 11.85
C ALA A 527 18.37 -10.53 10.50
N TYR A 528 17.80 -11.13 9.46
CA TYR A 528 18.37 -11.10 8.11
C TYR A 528 18.33 -9.69 7.49
N GLU A 529 17.25 -8.94 7.71
CA GLU A 529 17.13 -7.53 7.29
C GLU A 529 18.19 -6.65 7.98
N ALA A 530 18.39 -6.81 9.28
CA ALA A 530 19.44 -6.13 10.01
C ALA A 530 20.84 -6.49 9.46
N ILE A 531 21.11 -7.77 9.17
CA ILE A 531 22.38 -8.17 8.52
C ILE A 531 22.53 -7.46 7.16
N THR A 532 21.47 -7.38 6.38
CA THR A 532 21.45 -6.70 5.08
C THR A 532 21.83 -5.22 5.23
N SER A 533 21.20 -4.47 6.14
CA SER A 533 21.52 -3.07 6.40
C SER A 533 22.99 -2.89 6.84
N PHE A 534 23.48 -3.68 7.80
CA PHE A 534 24.90 -3.64 8.21
C PHE A 534 25.85 -3.94 7.04
N VAL A 535 25.54 -4.92 6.19
CA VAL A 535 26.37 -5.22 5.01
C VAL A 535 26.38 -4.03 4.04
N GLN A 536 25.23 -3.42 3.76
CA GLN A 536 25.15 -2.26 2.87
C GLN A 536 25.98 -1.08 3.40
N GLN A 537 25.94 -0.84 4.70
CA GLN A 537 26.68 0.26 5.35
C GLN A 537 28.11 -0.09 5.79
N ALA A 538 28.63 -1.26 5.46
CA ALA A 538 29.96 -1.68 5.91
C ALA A 538 31.09 -0.76 5.38
N THR A 539 32.00 -0.34 6.24
CA THR A 539 33.20 0.40 5.83
C THR A 539 34.29 -0.56 5.29
N PRO A 540 35.31 -0.06 4.56
CA PRO A 540 36.36 -0.89 3.96
C PRO A 540 37.08 -1.84 4.93
N ASP A 541 37.31 -1.42 6.18
CA ASP A 541 37.89 -2.25 7.24
C ASP A 541 37.00 -3.43 7.67
N CYS A 542 35.70 -3.38 7.40
CA CYS A 542 34.72 -4.42 7.74
C CYS A 542 34.48 -5.43 6.59
N LEU A 543 35.05 -5.23 5.40
CA LEU A 543 34.80 -6.08 4.23
C LEU A 543 35.21 -7.55 4.42
N GLN A 544 36.17 -7.82 5.30
CA GLN A 544 36.52 -9.20 5.67
C GLN A 544 35.37 -9.90 6.40
N VAL A 545 34.66 -9.16 7.28
CA VAL A 545 33.46 -9.68 7.96
C VAL A 545 32.36 -9.94 6.94
N VAL A 546 32.12 -9.00 6.01
CA VAL A 546 31.15 -9.18 4.90
C VAL A 546 31.47 -10.43 4.06
N SER A 547 32.75 -10.66 3.74
CA SER A 547 33.18 -11.86 3.01
C SER A 547 32.93 -13.15 3.81
N ASN A 548 33.17 -13.13 5.12
CA ASN A 548 32.87 -14.27 6.00
C ASN A 548 31.35 -14.53 6.10
N THR A 549 30.54 -13.47 6.13
CA THR A 549 29.07 -13.57 6.07
C THR A 549 28.63 -14.21 4.75
N ALA A 550 29.21 -13.81 3.61
CA ALA A 550 28.95 -14.43 2.31
C ALA A 550 29.12 -15.95 2.35
N LEU A 551 30.24 -16.42 2.90
CA LEU A 551 30.54 -17.85 3.00
C LEU A 551 29.51 -18.59 3.87
N LYS A 552 29.15 -18.02 5.03
CA LYS A 552 28.13 -18.62 5.92
C LYS A 552 26.76 -18.71 5.26
N ILE A 553 26.34 -17.68 4.53
CA ILE A 553 25.07 -17.66 3.80
C ILE A 553 25.05 -18.73 2.72
N LEU A 554 26.15 -18.88 1.96
CA LEU A 554 26.27 -19.93 0.94
C LEU A 554 26.29 -21.34 1.55
N ASP A 555 26.98 -21.55 2.68
CA ASP A 555 26.96 -22.83 3.40
C ASP A 555 25.54 -23.20 3.86
N ARG A 556 24.76 -22.22 4.34
CA ARG A 556 23.36 -22.42 4.75
C ARG A 556 22.45 -22.72 3.56
N MET A 557 22.59 -21.99 2.46
CA MET A 557 21.83 -22.24 1.23
C MET A 557 22.09 -23.66 0.72
N GLU A 558 23.35 -24.09 0.70
CA GLU A 558 23.75 -25.44 0.32
C GLU A 558 23.14 -26.51 1.26
N HIS A 559 23.17 -26.27 2.58
CA HIS A 559 22.54 -27.17 3.54
C HIS A 559 21.03 -27.32 3.29
N LEU A 560 20.32 -26.20 3.12
CA LEU A 560 18.87 -26.18 2.89
C LEU A 560 18.48 -26.86 1.57
N LEU A 561 19.30 -26.74 0.53
CA LEU A 561 19.08 -27.44 -0.74
C LEU A 561 19.26 -28.97 -0.57
N ASN A 562 20.24 -29.40 0.22
CA ASN A 562 20.49 -30.82 0.47
C ASN A 562 19.39 -31.52 1.27
N VAL A 563 18.71 -30.80 2.17
CA VAL A 563 17.63 -31.37 3.01
C VAL A 563 16.23 -31.17 2.41
N GLN A 564 16.10 -30.49 1.27
CA GLN A 564 14.80 -30.15 0.67
C GLN A 564 13.87 -31.35 0.45
N ASN A 565 14.42 -32.50 0.02
CA ASN A 565 13.64 -33.71 -0.21
C ASN A 565 13.07 -34.35 1.07
N GLN A 566 13.46 -33.86 2.25
CA GLN A 566 13.00 -34.32 3.55
C GLN A 566 11.80 -33.49 4.08
N ILE A 567 11.42 -32.43 3.38
CA ILE A 567 10.31 -31.55 3.75
C ILE A 567 8.98 -32.19 3.33
N LEU A 568 8.18 -32.62 4.31
CA LEU A 568 6.92 -33.32 4.10
C LEU A 568 5.68 -32.46 4.43
N GLY A 569 5.81 -31.46 5.30
CA GLY A 569 4.72 -30.57 5.74
C GLY A 569 4.62 -29.27 4.94
N ALA A 570 3.41 -28.69 4.88
CA ALA A 570 3.19 -27.38 4.25
C ALA A 570 3.86 -26.24 5.06
N ASP A 571 3.78 -26.30 6.38
CA ASP A 571 4.40 -25.29 7.26
C ASP A 571 5.93 -25.33 7.18
N ASP A 572 6.51 -26.54 7.19
CA ASP A 572 7.96 -26.73 6.98
C ASP A 572 8.40 -26.22 5.60
N ARG A 573 7.55 -26.36 4.58
CA ARG A 573 7.81 -25.85 3.23
C ARG A 573 7.78 -24.33 3.20
N ASN A 574 6.80 -23.70 3.83
CA ASN A 574 6.71 -22.24 3.93
C ASN A 574 7.93 -21.68 4.67
N ASN A 575 8.27 -22.26 5.82
CA ASN A 575 9.45 -21.92 6.59
C ASN A 575 10.75 -22.04 5.78
N TRP A 576 10.87 -23.10 4.97
CA TRP A 576 12.01 -23.27 4.05
C TRP A 576 12.02 -22.21 2.94
N ASN A 577 10.86 -21.87 2.38
CA ASN A 577 10.76 -20.83 1.36
C ASN A 577 11.20 -19.46 1.92
N ASP A 578 10.72 -19.10 3.11
CA ASP A 578 11.07 -17.86 3.79
C ASP A 578 12.58 -17.79 4.10
N LEU A 579 13.17 -18.91 4.52
CA LEU A 579 14.62 -18.99 4.73
C LEU A 579 15.40 -18.77 3.43
N GLN A 580 15.00 -19.40 2.32
CA GLN A 580 15.69 -19.21 1.05
C GLN A 580 15.58 -17.76 0.56
N SER A 581 14.40 -17.15 0.68
CA SER A 581 14.18 -15.73 0.36
C SER A 581 15.12 -14.82 1.15
N ASN A 582 15.18 -15.02 2.47
CA ASN A 582 16.08 -14.28 3.34
C ASN A 582 17.57 -14.45 2.98
N LEU A 583 18.01 -15.68 2.65
CA LEU A 583 19.38 -15.94 2.22
C LEU A 583 19.71 -15.27 0.87
N CYS A 584 18.76 -15.23 -0.06
CA CYS A 584 18.88 -14.50 -1.31
C CYS A 584 19.02 -12.98 -1.07
N SER A 585 18.21 -12.40 -0.18
CA SER A 585 18.28 -10.98 0.19
C SER A 585 19.66 -10.59 0.73
N VAL A 586 20.23 -11.36 1.66
CA VAL A 586 21.60 -11.10 2.16
C VAL A 586 22.63 -11.32 1.05
N SER A 587 22.45 -12.32 0.19
CA SER A 587 23.36 -12.58 -0.94
C SER A 587 23.40 -11.39 -1.90
N VAL A 588 22.25 -10.82 -2.25
CA VAL A 588 22.16 -9.59 -3.07
C VAL A 588 22.96 -8.46 -2.44
N SER A 589 22.76 -8.20 -1.15
CA SER A 589 23.43 -7.11 -0.43
C SER A 589 24.94 -7.30 -0.34
N VAL A 590 25.40 -8.53 -0.07
CA VAL A 590 26.82 -8.89 -0.04
C VAL A 590 27.47 -8.75 -1.42
N ILE A 591 26.80 -9.21 -2.48
CA ILE A 591 27.27 -9.09 -3.87
C ILE A 591 27.45 -7.61 -4.23
N ARG A 592 26.44 -6.77 -3.97
CA ARG A 592 26.49 -5.34 -4.24
C ARG A 592 27.61 -4.66 -3.46
N LYS A 593 27.80 -5.01 -2.19
CA LYS A 593 28.82 -4.39 -1.34
C LYS A 593 30.25 -4.76 -1.74
N LEU A 594 30.49 -6.02 -2.07
CA LEU A 594 31.82 -6.50 -2.47
C LEU A 594 32.17 -6.13 -3.92
N GLY A 595 31.16 -5.85 -4.75
CA GLY A 595 31.33 -5.55 -6.18
C GLY A 595 32.17 -6.64 -6.86
N ILE A 596 33.18 -6.23 -7.62
CA ILE A 596 34.08 -7.17 -8.32
C ILE A 596 34.83 -8.14 -7.36
N GLY A 597 34.95 -7.80 -6.08
CA GLY A 597 35.55 -8.65 -5.06
C GLY A 597 34.81 -9.97 -4.83
N ILE A 598 33.54 -10.07 -5.23
CA ILE A 598 32.74 -11.30 -5.13
C ILE A 598 33.17 -12.38 -6.14
N GLN A 599 33.93 -12.03 -7.18
CA GLN A 599 34.26 -12.91 -8.29
C GLN A 599 34.77 -14.31 -7.87
N PRO A 600 35.63 -14.48 -6.84
CA PRO A 600 36.08 -15.81 -6.40
C PRO A 600 34.95 -16.76 -5.94
N LEU A 601 33.79 -16.21 -5.56
CA LEU A 601 32.61 -16.96 -5.13
C LEU A 601 31.56 -17.12 -6.23
N ALA A 602 31.73 -16.49 -7.40
CA ALA A 602 30.72 -16.44 -8.46
C ALA A 602 30.27 -17.83 -8.94
N ASP A 603 31.21 -18.77 -9.14
CA ASP A 603 30.91 -20.15 -9.54
C ASP A 603 30.04 -20.87 -8.50
N ARG A 604 30.35 -20.67 -7.20
CA ARG A 604 29.61 -21.27 -6.09
C ARG A 604 28.22 -20.67 -6.00
N ILE A 605 28.10 -19.34 -6.07
CA ILE A 605 26.82 -18.62 -6.05
C ILE A 605 25.93 -19.12 -7.20
N MET A 606 26.42 -19.11 -8.44
CA MET A 606 25.63 -19.56 -9.58
C MET A 606 25.24 -21.03 -9.48
N THR A 607 26.11 -21.90 -8.98
CA THR A 607 25.78 -23.31 -8.78
C THR A 607 24.61 -23.48 -7.81
N LEU A 608 24.66 -22.82 -6.65
CA LEU A 608 23.61 -22.91 -5.63
C LEU A 608 22.31 -22.26 -6.09
N VAL A 609 22.38 -21.09 -6.71
CA VAL A 609 21.19 -20.37 -7.21
C VAL A 609 20.49 -21.14 -8.33
N LEU A 610 21.23 -21.75 -9.27
CA LEU A 610 20.63 -22.58 -10.31
C LEU A 610 20.00 -23.86 -9.72
N GLN A 611 20.60 -24.46 -8.69
CA GLN A 611 19.97 -25.56 -7.95
C GLN A 611 18.71 -25.10 -7.23
N LEU A 612 18.72 -23.92 -6.61
CA LEU A 612 17.56 -23.32 -5.96
C LEU A 612 16.41 -23.13 -6.94
N ILE A 613 16.67 -22.53 -8.11
CA ILE A 613 15.68 -22.35 -9.17
C ILE A 613 15.06 -23.68 -9.61
N GLN A 614 15.89 -24.71 -9.82
CA GLN A 614 15.40 -26.05 -10.18
C GLN A 614 14.53 -26.65 -9.07
N SER A 615 14.91 -26.41 -7.81
CA SER A 615 14.27 -26.96 -6.63
C SER A 615 12.93 -26.28 -6.30
N ALA A 616 12.80 -24.99 -6.60
CA ALA A 616 11.63 -24.18 -6.29
C ALA A 616 10.37 -24.62 -7.07
N GLY A 617 10.56 -25.22 -8.25
CA GLY A 617 9.49 -25.74 -9.09
C GLY A 617 8.56 -24.63 -9.57
N LYS A 618 7.37 -24.51 -8.98
CA LYS A 618 6.37 -23.46 -9.28
C LYS A 618 6.28 -22.38 -8.20
N THR A 619 7.17 -22.40 -7.21
CA THR A 619 7.12 -21.44 -6.10
C THR A 619 7.71 -20.10 -6.57
N SER A 620 6.82 -19.19 -6.94
CA SER A 620 7.10 -17.89 -7.54
C SER A 620 8.12 -17.05 -6.77
N THR A 621 7.87 -16.82 -5.47
CA THR A 621 8.68 -15.93 -4.63
C THR A 621 10.16 -16.30 -4.59
N ILE A 622 10.48 -17.60 -4.47
CA ILE A 622 11.88 -18.07 -4.49
C ILE A 622 12.53 -17.85 -5.86
N LEU A 623 11.76 -18.03 -6.94
CA LEU A 623 12.28 -17.79 -8.29
C LEU A 623 12.61 -16.30 -8.48
N GLU A 624 11.74 -15.41 -8.01
CA GLU A 624 11.98 -13.96 -8.02
C GLU A 624 13.28 -13.61 -7.28
N ASP A 625 13.42 -14.07 -6.03
CA ASP A 625 14.59 -13.78 -5.21
C ASP A 625 15.89 -14.37 -5.79
N ALA A 626 15.83 -15.60 -6.31
CA ALA A 626 16.95 -16.24 -6.97
C ALA A 626 17.38 -15.46 -8.22
N PHE A 627 16.42 -14.92 -8.99
CA PHE A 627 16.70 -14.10 -10.15
C PHE A 627 17.36 -12.78 -9.75
N LEU A 628 16.92 -12.13 -8.67
CA LEU A 628 17.56 -10.92 -8.15
C LEU A 628 19.02 -11.14 -7.73
N VAL A 629 19.36 -12.32 -7.20
CA VAL A 629 20.76 -12.71 -6.94
C VAL A 629 21.55 -12.80 -8.24
N VAL A 630 20.98 -13.40 -9.30
CA VAL A 630 21.62 -13.46 -10.63
C VAL A 630 21.83 -12.08 -11.22
N GLY A 631 20.82 -11.20 -11.18
CA GLY A 631 20.92 -9.82 -11.67
C GLY A 631 22.00 -9.04 -10.93
N SER A 632 22.01 -9.10 -9.61
CA SER A 632 23.02 -8.45 -8.77
C SER A 632 24.43 -8.98 -9.05
N LEU A 633 24.60 -10.29 -9.23
CA LEU A 633 25.89 -10.89 -9.58
C LEU A 633 26.34 -10.42 -10.97
N SER A 634 25.42 -10.38 -11.93
CA SER A 634 25.73 -9.89 -13.28
C SER A 634 26.24 -8.45 -13.27
N ALA A 635 25.60 -7.57 -12.50
CA ALA A 635 26.04 -6.18 -12.34
C ALA A 635 27.40 -6.08 -11.64
N ALA A 636 27.68 -6.93 -10.66
CA ALA A 636 28.91 -6.87 -9.86
C ALA A 636 30.17 -7.35 -10.60
N ILE A 637 30.05 -8.36 -11.46
CA ILE A 637 31.19 -8.93 -12.20
C ILE A 637 31.21 -8.59 -13.69
N GLU A 638 30.19 -7.86 -14.16
CA GLU A 638 30.04 -7.33 -15.52
C GLU A 638 30.28 -8.41 -16.59
N VAL A 639 31.15 -8.12 -17.56
CA VAL A 639 31.55 -9.01 -18.66
C VAL A 639 31.99 -10.41 -18.20
N LYS A 640 32.49 -10.55 -16.97
CA LYS A 640 32.89 -11.87 -16.42
C LYS A 640 31.70 -12.77 -16.10
N PHE A 641 30.47 -12.26 -16.18
CA PHE A 641 29.25 -13.04 -16.04
C PHE A 641 28.91 -13.88 -17.29
N ALA A 642 29.48 -13.54 -18.45
CA ALA A 642 29.19 -14.20 -19.73
C ALA A 642 29.20 -15.75 -19.70
N PRO A 643 30.12 -16.45 -18.98
CA PRO A 643 30.13 -17.91 -18.92
C PRO A 643 28.88 -18.55 -18.31
N TYR A 644 28.12 -17.81 -17.49
CA TYR A 644 26.96 -18.34 -16.77
C TYR A 644 25.65 -18.24 -17.56
N ILE A 645 25.59 -17.36 -18.56
CA ILE A 645 24.37 -17.08 -19.35
C ILE A 645 23.81 -18.35 -20.01
N PRO A 646 24.59 -19.18 -20.72
CA PRO A 646 24.04 -20.38 -21.36
C PRO A 646 23.37 -21.35 -20.38
N ALA A 647 23.83 -21.41 -19.13
CA ALA A 647 23.25 -22.24 -18.08
C ALA A 647 22.00 -21.61 -17.45
N PHE A 648 21.88 -20.28 -17.46
CA PHE A 648 20.74 -19.55 -16.89
C PHE A 648 19.57 -19.37 -17.86
N LEU A 649 19.83 -19.20 -19.17
CA LEU A 649 18.79 -19.00 -20.19
C LEU A 649 17.63 -20.02 -20.16
N PRO A 650 17.86 -21.33 -19.91
CA PRO A 650 16.78 -22.31 -19.81
C PRO A 650 15.77 -22.04 -18.68
N PHE A 651 16.13 -21.23 -17.68
CA PHE A 651 15.25 -20.81 -16.59
C PHE A 651 14.59 -19.45 -16.86
N LEU A 652 15.34 -18.54 -17.48
CA LEU A 652 14.85 -17.21 -17.83
C LEU A 652 13.67 -17.25 -18.83
N TYR A 653 13.79 -18.05 -19.90
CA TYR A 653 12.74 -18.08 -20.94
C TYR A 653 11.38 -18.60 -20.46
N PRO A 654 11.29 -19.68 -19.65
CA PRO A 654 10.03 -20.09 -19.05
C PRO A 654 9.44 -19.04 -18.11
N ALA A 655 10.27 -18.36 -17.31
CA ALA A 655 9.81 -17.31 -16.39
C ALA A 655 9.15 -16.14 -17.14
N LEU A 656 9.70 -15.74 -18.29
CA LEU A 656 9.10 -14.73 -19.17
C LEU A 656 7.73 -15.13 -19.73
N LYS A 657 7.40 -16.43 -19.76
CA LYS A 657 6.14 -16.96 -20.30
C LYS A 657 5.16 -17.40 -19.21
N ALA A 658 5.47 -17.17 -17.94
CA ALA A 658 4.63 -17.51 -16.80
C ALA A 658 3.54 -16.45 -16.59
N TYR A 659 2.62 -16.27 -17.54
CA TYR A 659 1.65 -15.15 -17.55
C TYR A 659 0.71 -15.11 -16.34
N ASP A 660 0.50 -16.25 -15.67
CA ASP A 660 -0.26 -16.32 -14.41
C ASP A 660 0.47 -15.67 -13.23
N ASP A 661 1.77 -15.38 -13.39
CA ASP A 661 2.67 -14.84 -12.38
C ASP A 661 3.30 -13.53 -12.85
N THR A 662 2.63 -12.44 -12.49
CA THR A 662 2.98 -11.08 -12.95
C THR A 662 4.34 -10.65 -12.42
N GLN A 663 4.65 -10.92 -11.16
CA GLN A 663 5.86 -10.43 -10.51
C GLN A 663 7.10 -11.19 -11.01
N LEU A 664 7.04 -12.52 -11.14
CA LEU A 664 8.11 -13.31 -11.74
C LEU A 664 8.41 -12.87 -13.19
N CYS A 665 7.38 -12.58 -13.98
CA CYS A 665 7.57 -12.07 -15.33
C CYS A 665 8.29 -10.70 -15.31
N THR A 666 7.87 -9.79 -14.43
CA THR A 666 8.49 -8.47 -14.27
C THR A 666 9.97 -8.59 -13.89
N VAL A 667 10.29 -9.42 -12.89
CA VAL A 667 11.68 -9.69 -12.47
C VAL A 667 12.48 -10.29 -13.63
N ALA A 668 11.94 -11.29 -14.34
CA ALA A 668 12.61 -11.91 -15.48
C ALA A 668 12.94 -10.90 -16.60
N VAL A 669 12.05 -9.94 -16.87
CA VAL A 669 12.32 -8.84 -17.81
C VAL A 669 13.43 -7.93 -17.27
N GLY A 670 13.39 -7.56 -15.98
CA GLY A 670 14.44 -6.78 -15.32
C GLY A 670 15.82 -7.44 -15.42
N ILE A 671 15.90 -8.77 -15.28
CA ILE A 671 17.17 -9.52 -15.43
C ILE A 671 17.72 -9.44 -16.86
N ILE A 672 16.88 -9.36 -17.89
CA ILE A 672 17.37 -9.07 -19.25
C ILE A 672 18.06 -7.70 -19.26
N GLY A 673 17.44 -6.68 -18.66
CA GLY A 673 18.03 -5.35 -18.47
C GLY A 673 19.39 -5.42 -17.77
N ASP A 674 19.47 -6.08 -16.61
CA ASP A 674 20.72 -6.24 -15.84
C ASP A 674 21.82 -6.93 -16.64
N ILE A 675 21.51 -8.06 -17.30
CA ILE A 675 22.46 -8.79 -18.16
C ILE A 675 22.91 -7.91 -19.33
N THR A 676 22.01 -7.14 -19.94
CA THR A 676 22.36 -6.29 -21.09
C THR A 676 23.33 -5.17 -20.68
N ARG A 677 23.07 -4.52 -19.53
CA ARG A 677 23.94 -3.49 -18.95
C ARG A 677 25.29 -4.08 -18.55
N ALA A 678 25.31 -5.25 -17.91
CA ALA A 678 26.53 -5.92 -17.46
C ALA A 678 27.46 -6.35 -18.60
N LEU A 679 26.91 -6.85 -19.69
CA LEU A 679 27.68 -7.34 -20.84
C LEU A 679 28.07 -6.25 -21.84
N GLY A 680 27.32 -5.14 -21.89
CA GLY A 680 27.48 -4.10 -22.90
C GLY A 680 27.45 -4.68 -24.31
N ASP A 681 28.51 -4.45 -25.09
CA ASP A 681 28.66 -4.93 -26.47
C ASP A 681 28.51 -6.44 -26.64
N GLN A 682 28.82 -7.26 -25.61
CA GLN A 682 28.70 -8.72 -25.69
C GLN A 682 27.24 -9.20 -25.67
N THR A 683 26.29 -8.30 -25.37
CA THR A 683 24.86 -8.55 -25.50
C THR A 683 24.45 -8.85 -26.94
N GLU A 684 25.21 -8.42 -27.95
CA GLU A 684 24.89 -8.61 -29.37
C GLU A 684 24.53 -10.06 -29.72
N GLN A 685 25.25 -11.04 -29.15
CA GLN A 685 25.00 -12.46 -29.42
C GLN A 685 23.65 -12.98 -28.88
N TYR A 686 23.03 -12.26 -27.94
CA TYR A 686 21.76 -12.59 -27.30
C TYR A 686 20.62 -11.64 -27.70
N ALA A 687 20.94 -10.45 -28.23
CA ALA A 687 19.99 -9.38 -28.53
C ALA A 687 18.80 -9.84 -29.37
N GLN A 688 19.04 -10.65 -30.43
CA GLN A 688 17.95 -11.19 -31.25
C GLN A 688 16.98 -12.03 -30.42
N ALA A 689 17.48 -12.91 -29.55
CA ALA A 689 16.63 -13.79 -28.76
C ALA A 689 15.85 -13.02 -27.69
N PHE A 690 16.48 -12.04 -27.04
CA PHE A 690 15.83 -11.16 -26.05
C PHE A 690 14.74 -10.31 -26.69
N VAL A 691 15.03 -9.58 -27.76
CA VAL A 691 14.02 -8.75 -28.44
C VAL A 691 12.86 -9.60 -28.96
N THR A 692 13.13 -10.80 -29.48
CA THR A 692 12.06 -11.71 -29.95
C THR A 692 11.10 -12.09 -28.83
N VAL A 693 11.59 -12.54 -27.67
CA VAL A 693 10.72 -12.96 -26.56
C VAL A 693 9.97 -11.77 -25.94
N LEU A 694 10.59 -10.59 -25.86
CA LEU A 694 9.93 -9.36 -25.40
C LEU A 694 8.76 -8.97 -26.31
N LEU A 695 8.93 -9.05 -27.63
CA LEU A 695 7.87 -8.79 -28.60
C LEU A 695 6.75 -9.84 -28.54
N GLU A 696 7.09 -11.13 -28.39
CA GLU A 696 6.10 -12.21 -28.17
C GLU A 696 5.22 -11.91 -26.96
N ASN A 697 5.84 -11.53 -25.84
CA ASN A 697 5.14 -11.21 -24.60
C ASN A 697 4.21 -10.00 -24.73
N LEU A 698 4.66 -8.92 -25.39
CA LEU A 698 3.82 -7.74 -25.63
C LEU A 698 2.56 -8.04 -26.44
N SER A 699 2.68 -8.97 -27.40
CA SER A 699 1.57 -9.40 -28.26
C SER A 699 0.53 -10.28 -27.54
N SER A 700 0.84 -10.78 -26.34
CA SER A 700 -0.06 -11.60 -25.55
C SER A 700 -1.22 -10.77 -24.97
N GLU A 701 -2.45 -11.22 -25.20
CA GLU A 701 -3.66 -10.66 -24.57
C GLU A 701 -3.85 -11.15 -23.12
N VAL A 702 -3.15 -12.23 -22.74
CA VAL A 702 -3.22 -12.83 -21.40
C VAL A 702 -2.23 -12.18 -20.43
N LEU A 703 -1.13 -11.62 -20.95
CA LEU A 703 -0.08 -11.02 -20.12
C LEU A 703 -0.61 -9.78 -19.37
N ASN A 704 -0.38 -9.74 -18.06
CA ASN A 704 -0.73 -8.61 -17.23
C ASN A 704 -0.12 -7.30 -17.79
N ARG A 705 -0.95 -6.25 -17.84
CA ARG A 705 -0.62 -4.93 -18.36
C ARG A 705 0.63 -4.32 -17.70
N ASN A 706 0.88 -4.58 -16.42
CA ASN A 706 2.03 -4.02 -15.69
C ASN A 706 3.36 -4.59 -16.19
N VAL A 707 3.42 -5.88 -16.57
CA VAL A 707 4.65 -6.48 -17.14
C VAL A 707 5.01 -5.82 -18.47
N LYS A 708 4.01 -5.39 -19.25
CA LYS A 708 4.24 -4.72 -20.53
C LYS A 708 5.06 -3.44 -20.34
N ILE A 709 4.88 -2.72 -19.23
CA ILE A 709 5.63 -1.51 -18.90
C ILE A 709 7.13 -1.84 -18.81
N SER A 710 7.49 -2.85 -18.01
CA SER A 710 8.88 -3.29 -17.85
C SER A 710 9.49 -3.78 -19.17
N ILE A 711 8.70 -4.43 -20.02
CA ILE A 711 9.17 -4.86 -21.35
C ILE A 711 9.54 -3.66 -22.23
N LEU A 712 8.73 -2.59 -22.19
CA LEU A 712 9.00 -1.39 -22.97
C LEU A 712 10.33 -0.75 -22.51
N ALA A 713 10.51 -0.56 -21.20
CA ALA A 713 11.76 -0.03 -20.63
C ALA A 713 12.98 -0.88 -21.02
N CYS A 714 12.84 -2.21 -21.01
CA CYS A 714 13.91 -3.15 -21.37
C CYS A 714 14.38 -3.01 -22.83
N PHE A 715 13.55 -2.54 -23.77
CA PHE A 715 14.05 -2.18 -25.11
C PHE A 715 15.09 -1.06 -25.06
N GLY A 716 14.91 -0.10 -24.16
CA GLY A 716 15.88 0.95 -23.89
C GLY A 716 17.22 0.40 -23.41
N ASP A 717 17.18 -0.56 -22.48
CA ASP A 717 18.40 -1.20 -21.95
C ASP A 717 19.18 -1.95 -23.03
N VAL A 718 18.48 -2.74 -23.85
CA VAL A 718 19.12 -3.46 -24.96
C VAL A 718 19.73 -2.46 -25.95
N ALA A 719 19.00 -1.40 -26.30
CA ALA A 719 19.48 -0.37 -27.24
C ALA A 719 20.68 0.39 -26.68
N LEU A 720 20.67 0.71 -25.39
CA LEU A 720 21.79 1.35 -24.70
C LEU A 720 23.04 0.47 -24.72
N ALA A 721 22.88 -0.85 -24.51
CA ALA A 721 23.97 -1.80 -24.44
C ALA A 721 24.65 -2.07 -25.80
N ILE A 722 23.89 -2.23 -26.88
CA ILE A 722 24.43 -2.62 -28.20
C ILE A 722 24.53 -1.45 -29.20
N GLY A 723 24.04 -0.27 -28.82
CA GLY A 723 24.10 0.96 -29.60
C GLY A 723 23.59 0.82 -31.04
N PRO A 724 24.36 1.22 -32.07
CA PRO A 724 23.95 1.14 -33.48
C PRO A 724 23.51 -0.24 -33.96
N LYS A 725 23.96 -1.31 -33.29
CA LYS A 725 23.57 -2.69 -33.63
C LYS A 725 22.10 -2.98 -33.31
N PHE A 726 21.41 -2.07 -32.62
CA PHE A 726 19.96 -2.13 -32.39
C PHE A 726 19.14 -1.70 -33.62
N GLU A 727 19.76 -1.16 -34.67
CA GLU A 727 19.09 -0.77 -35.93
C GLU A 727 18.08 -1.80 -36.48
N PRO A 728 18.34 -3.13 -36.49
CA PRO A 728 17.39 -4.12 -36.98
C PRO A 728 16.06 -4.17 -36.21
N TYR A 729 16.04 -3.70 -34.96
CA TYR A 729 14.89 -3.74 -34.06
C TYR A 729 14.21 -2.38 -33.90
N LEU A 730 14.91 -1.30 -34.28
CA LEU A 730 14.53 0.08 -34.01
C LEU A 730 13.10 0.40 -34.48
N GLU A 731 12.75 0.10 -35.73
CA GLU A 731 11.43 0.46 -36.24
C GLU A 731 10.29 -0.32 -35.55
N THR A 732 10.52 -1.60 -35.26
CA THR A 732 9.54 -2.40 -34.52
C THR A 732 9.35 -1.86 -33.10
N ALA A 733 10.43 -1.56 -32.40
CA ALA A 733 10.38 -0.98 -31.05
C ALA A 733 9.67 0.38 -31.06
N MET A 734 10.02 1.28 -31.98
CA MET A 734 9.40 2.60 -32.10
C MET A 734 7.91 2.53 -32.45
N THR A 735 7.50 1.55 -33.25
CA THR A 735 6.07 1.32 -33.56
C THR A 735 5.30 0.88 -32.32
N VAL A 736 5.85 -0.04 -31.53
CA VAL A 736 5.24 -0.52 -30.28
C VAL A 736 5.13 0.60 -29.26
N LEU A 737 6.22 1.37 -29.03
CA LEU A 737 6.23 2.49 -28.09
C LEU A 737 5.17 3.54 -28.48
N ARG A 738 5.02 3.83 -29.78
CA ARG A 738 3.99 4.75 -30.28
C ARG A 738 2.57 4.24 -30.02
N GLN A 739 2.32 2.95 -30.21
CA GLN A 739 1.01 2.35 -29.95
C GLN A 739 0.66 2.40 -28.46
N ALA A 740 1.61 2.08 -27.59
CA ALA A 740 1.45 2.16 -26.15
C ALA A 740 1.19 3.61 -25.69
N ALA A 741 1.94 4.58 -26.22
CA ALA A 741 1.78 6.01 -25.94
C ALA A 741 0.45 6.62 -26.42
N ALA A 742 -0.31 5.90 -27.26
CA ALA A 742 -1.63 6.33 -27.71
C ALA A 742 -2.76 5.96 -26.75
N LEU A 743 -2.52 5.08 -25.77
CA LEU A 743 -3.50 4.72 -24.74
C LEU A 743 -3.81 5.94 -23.85
N GLN A 744 -5.07 6.07 -23.46
CA GLN A 744 -5.57 7.13 -22.59
C GLN A 744 -6.16 6.52 -21.33
N ALA A 745 -5.97 7.22 -20.20
CA ALA A 745 -6.59 6.82 -18.94
C ALA A 745 -8.09 7.02 -19.02
N ASN A 746 -8.84 6.15 -18.35
CA ASN A 746 -10.23 6.45 -18.02
C ASN A 746 -10.21 7.49 -16.88
N PRO A 747 -10.72 8.72 -17.07
CA PRO A 747 -10.66 9.77 -16.05
C PRO A 747 -11.43 9.44 -14.77
N LEU A 748 -12.30 8.43 -14.82
CA LEU A 748 -13.14 7.98 -13.71
C LEU A 748 -12.52 6.79 -12.95
N ASP A 749 -11.33 6.35 -13.32
CA ASP A 749 -10.68 5.16 -12.74
C ASP A 749 -9.25 5.52 -12.31
N TYR A 750 -9.05 5.72 -11.00
CA TYR A 750 -7.75 6.06 -10.43
C TYR A 750 -6.68 5.01 -10.75
N GLU A 751 -7.02 3.72 -10.73
CA GLU A 751 -6.07 2.66 -11.12
C GLU A 751 -5.69 2.77 -12.61
N SER A 752 -6.60 3.26 -13.46
CA SER A 752 -6.31 3.54 -14.87
C SER A 752 -5.35 4.71 -15.03
N ILE A 753 -5.51 5.76 -14.21
CA ILE A 753 -4.64 6.94 -14.21
C ILE A 753 -3.23 6.53 -13.80
N ASP A 754 -3.08 5.84 -12.67
CA ASP A 754 -1.78 5.38 -12.16
C ASP A 754 -1.08 4.41 -13.12
N TYR A 755 -1.84 3.50 -13.73
CA TYR A 755 -1.32 2.60 -14.76
C TYR A 755 -0.80 3.36 -15.98
N ILE A 756 -1.53 4.38 -16.46
CA ILE A 756 -1.12 5.16 -17.62
C ILE A 756 0.10 6.03 -17.29
N ALA A 757 0.20 6.58 -16.08
CA ALA A 757 1.40 7.27 -15.63
C ALA A 757 2.63 6.34 -15.66
N SER A 758 2.51 5.15 -15.06
CA SER A 758 3.57 4.12 -15.06
C SER A 758 3.92 3.65 -16.47
N LEU A 759 2.92 3.51 -17.36
CA LEU A 759 3.14 3.14 -18.75
C LEU A 759 3.94 4.21 -19.50
N ARG A 760 3.62 5.50 -19.29
CA ARG A 760 4.34 6.62 -19.90
C ARG A 760 5.78 6.68 -19.39
N GLU A 761 6.01 6.39 -18.11
CA GLU A 761 7.34 6.27 -17.52
C GLU A 761 8.19 5.24 -18.27
N GLY A 762 7.73 3.99 -18.36
CA GLY A 762 8.48 2.94 -19.07
C GLY A 762 8.73 3.24 -20.55
N ILE A 763 7.83 3.98 -21.23
CA ILE A 763 8.03 4.43 -22.61
C ILE A 763 9.12 5.51 -22.69
N LEU A 764 9.13 6.47 -21.76
CA LEU A 764 10.15 7.52 -21.73
C LEU A 764 11.53 6.94 -21.38
N GLU A 765 11.62 5.99 -20.45
CA GLU A 765 12.86 5.25 -20.16
C GLU A 765 13.38 4.52 -21.40
N ALA A 766 12.50 3.84 -22.12
CA ALA A 766 12.83 3.18 -23.37
C ALA A 766 13.41 4.17 -24.39
N HIS A 767 12.80 5.34 -24.53
CA HIS A 767 13.30 6.40 -25.40
C HIS A 767 14.67 6.93 -24.94
N THR A 768 14.87 7.18 -23.65
CA THR A 768 16.19 7.58 -23.11
C THR A 768 17.27 6.56 -23.45
N GLY A 769 17.00 5.26 -23.26
CA GLY A 769 17.93 4.18 -23.60
C GLY A 769 18.26 4.13 -25.10
N ILE A 770 17.23 4.22 -25.96
CA ILE A 770 17.41 4.24 -27.43
C ILE A 770 18.19 5.47 -27.88
N ILE A 771 17.82 6.67 -27.41
CA ILE A 771 18.49 7.91 -27.80
C ILE A 771 19.95 7.86 -27.38
N THR A 772 20.22 7.45 -26.13
CA THR A 772 21.58 7.39 -25.59
C THR A 772 22.42 6.33 -26.29
N GLY A 773 21.85 5.16 -26.63
CA GLY A 773 22.55 4.11 -27.36
C GLY A 773 22.98 4.52 -28.78
N PHE A 774 22.21 5.36 -29.46
CA PHE A 774 22.54 5.88 -30.79
C PHE A 774 23.33 7.19 -30.73
N LYS A 775 23.35 7.88 -29.59
CA LYS A 775 24.01 9.18 -29.42
C LYS A 775 25.49 9.11 -29.80
N LYS A 776 25.97 10.16 -30.48
CA LYS A 776 27.36 10.27 -30.99
C LYS A 776 27.76 9.18 -32.01
N THR A 777 26.79 8.54 -32.66
CA THR A 777 27.04 7.59 -33.75
C THR A 777 26.48 8.10 -35.07
N GLU A 778 27.03 7.63 -36.20
CA GLU A 778 26.53 8.00 -37.54
C GLU A 778 25.07 7.55 -37.76
N ARG A 779 24.61 6.54 -37.01
CA ARG A 779 23.25 6.01 -37.07
C ARG A 779 22.23 6.82 -36.26
N ALA A 780 22.65 7.84 -35.49
CA ALA A 780 21.73 8.76 -34.80
C ALA A 780 20.70 9.39 -35.76
N GLN A 781 21.06 9.58 -37.04
CA GLN A 781 20.16 10.10 -38.07
C GLN A 781 18.86 9.30 -38.23
N LEU A 782 18.86 8.01 -37.89
CA LEU A 782 17.66 7.17 -37.93
C LEU A 782 16.59 7.64 -36.93
N LEU A 783 16.97 8.32 -35.84
CA LEU A 783 16.02 8.82 -34.84
C LEU A 783 15.34 10.14 -35.24
N VAL A 784 15.84 10.85 -36.27
CA VAL A 784 15.29 12.14 -36.71
C VAL A 784 13.82 12.02 -37.12
N SER A 785 13.45 10.94 -37.83
CA SER A 785 12.06 10.68 -38.24
C SER A 785 11.11 10.39 -37.07
N HIS A 786 11.65 10.07 -35.88
CA HIS A 786 10.87 9.75 -34.70
C HIS A 786 10.83 10.89 -33.66
N ALA A 787 11.72 11.88 -33.76
CA ALA A 787 11.86 12.95 -32.78
C ALA A 787 10.54 13.70 -32.50
N ALA A 788 9.74 13.96 -33.54
CA ALA A 788 8.43 14.60 -33.38
C ALA A 788 7.47 13.77 -32.50
N VAL A 789 7.40 12.46 -32.73
CA VAL A 789 6.48 11.56 -32.00
C VAL A 789 6.92 11.38 -30.55
N ILE A 790 8.24 11.31 -30.29
CA ILE A 790 8.76 11.25 -28.92
C ILE A 790 8.36 12.53 -28.16
N LEU A 791 8.52 13.68 -28.81
CA LEU A 791 8.17 14.98 -28.25
C LEU A 791 6.65 15.16 -28.05
N GLU A 792 5.79 14.53 -28.87
CA GLU A 792 4.34 14.51 -28.64
C GLU A 792 3.98 13.79 -27.33
N LEU A 793 4.66 12.69 -26.99
CA LEU A 793 4.47 12.01 -25.71
C LEU A 793 4.93 12.88 -24.55
N VAL A 794 6.12 13.47 -24.65
CA VAL A 794 6.66 14.40 -23.64
C VAL A 794 5.69 15.56 -23.42
N GLN A 795 5.13 16.12 -24.48
CA GLN A 795 4.13 17.18 -24.37
C GLN A 795 2.89 16.72 -23.60
N LYS A 796 2.39 15.51 -23.86
CA LYS A 796 1.24 14.95 -23.15
C LYS A 796 1.52 14.75 -21.66
N VAL A 797 2.69 14.23 -21.32
CA VAL A 797 3.13 14.05 -19.92
C VAL A 797 3.16 15.38 -19.21
N LEU A 798 3.91 16.34 -19.77
CA LEU A 798 4.07 17.66 -19.14
C LEU A 798 2.74 18.44 -19.11
N ALA A 799 1.77 18.15 -19.98
CA ALA A 799 0.46 18.82 -19.98
C ALA A 799 -0.58 18.16 -19.04
N ASP A 800 -0.27 16.99 -18.47
CA ASP A 800 -1.18 16.24 -17.60
C ASP A 800 -0.85 16.56 -16.14
N ASP A 801 -1.80 17.19 -15.45
CA ASP A 801 -1.65 17.60 -14.04
C ASP A 801 -1.48 16.41 -13.09
N ASN A 802 -1.78 15.18 -13.54
CA ASN A 802 -1.56 13.96 -12.77
C ASN A 802 -0.18 13.33 -12.99
N SER A 803 0.64 13.87 -13.90
CA SER A 803 2.02 13.41 -14.09
C SER A 803 2.87 13.91 -12.93
N GLY A 804 3.08 13.05 -11.92
CA GLY A 804 3.92 13.39 -10.77
C GLY A 804 5.35 13.82 -11.16
N GLU A 805 6.06 14.46 -10.23
CA GLU A 805 7.41 15.00 -10.47
C GLU A 805 8.42 14.01 -11.09
N PRO A 806 8.52 12.75 -10.65
CA PRO A 806 9.50 11.81 -11.23
C PRO A 806 9.31 11.61 -12.74
N LEU A 807 8.06 11.56 -13.18
CA LEU A 807 7.71 11.39 -14.59
C LEU A 807 8.01 12.65 -15.40
N ASP A 808 7.74 13.83 -14.83
CA ASP A 808 8.10 15.12 -15.44
C ASP A 808 9.63 15.28 -15.57
N LYS A 809 10.39 14.90 -14.54
CA LYS A 809 11.87 14.88 -14.57
C LYS A 809 12.38 14.03 -15.72
N LEU A 810 11.82 12.83 -15.91
CA LEU A 810 12.17 11.93 -17.00
C LEU A 810 11.82 12.54 -18.36
N ALA A 811 10.65 13.18 -18.48
CA ALA A 811 10.22 13.87 -19.70
C ALA A 811 11.19 15.02 -20.07
N PHE A 812 11.64 15.81 -19.10
CA PHE A 812 12.68 16.82 -19.31
C PHE A 812 14.03 16.20 -19.71
N GLY A 813 14.37 15.06 -19.12
CA GLY A 813 15.53 14.25 -19.49
C GLY A 813 15.53 13.89 -20.97
N VAL A 814 14.43 13.34 -21.47
CA VAL A 814 14.25 12.96 -22.88
C VAL A 814 14.39 14.15 -23.84
N ILE A 815 13.89 15.35 -23.48
CA ILE A 815 14.11 16.58 -24.26
C ILE A 815 15.61 16.87 -24.39
N GLY A 816 16.32 16.82 -23.26
CA GLY A 816 17.75 17.08 -23.21
C GLY A 816 18.57 16.04 -23.99
N ASP A 817 18.21 14.76 -23.88
CA ASP A 817 18.88 13.67 -24.60
C ASP A 817 18.69 13.80 -26.11
N LEU A 818 17.48 14.12 -26.58
CA LEU A 818 17.23 14.39 -28.01
C LEU A 818 18.04 15.58 -28.50
N ALA A 819 18.08 16.68 -27.74
CA ALA A 819 18.83 17.85 -28.14
C ALA A 819 20.35 17.61 -28.14
N ASP A 820 20.89 16.86 -27.16
CA ASP A 820 22.31 16.48 -27.11
C ASP A 820 22.68 15.50 -28.23
N ALA A 821 21.75 14.62 -28.65
CA ALA A 821 21.96 13.70 -29.77
C ALA A 821 22.04 14.42 -31.14
N PHE A 822 21.44 15.60 -31.27
CA PHE A 822 21.33 16.35 -32.53
C PHE A 822 21.79 17.82 -32.40
N PRO A 823 23.08 18.06 -32.12
CA PRO A 823 23.59 19.39 -31.82
C PRO A 823 23.72 20.32 -33.04
N ASN A 824 23.55 19.84 -34.28
CA ASN A 824 23.77 20.62 -35.50
C ASN A 824 22.45 21.09 -36.15
N GLY A 825 21.35 21.10 -35.41
CA GLY A 825 20.05 21.59 -35.87
C GLY A 825 19.26 20.61 -36.73
N GLU A 826 19.59 19.32 -36.71
CA GLU A 826 18.88 18.28 -37.46
C GLU A 826 17.39 18.19 -37.10
N ILE A 827 17.05 18.46 -35.83
CA ILE A 827 15.67 18.48 -35.29
C ILE A 827 15.23 19.89 -34.86
N LYS A 828 15.89 20.94 -35.34
CA LYS A 828 15.60 22.34 -34.99
C LYS A 828 14.12 22.73 -35.15
N PRO A 829 13.39 22.32 -36.20
CA PRO A 829 11.98 22.69 -36.35
C PRO A 829 11.07 22.18 -35.21
N VAL A 830 11.35 20.99 -34.67
CA VAL A 830 10.54 20.41 -33.58
C VAL A 830 10.97 20.93 -32.22
N LEU A 831 12.27 21.22 -32.01
CA LEU A 831 12.77 21.80 -30.77
C LEU A 831 12.36 23.27 -30.54
N LEU A 832 12.00 23.98 -31.62
CA LEU A 832 11.49 25.36 -31.56
C LEU A 832 9.98 25.45 -31.37
N ALA A 833 9.29 24.34 -31.09
CA ALA A 833 7.87 24.36 -30.77
C ALA A 833 7.60 25.22 -29.54
N GLU A 834 6.55 26.04 -29.59
CA GLU A 834 6.22 27.03 -28.54
C GLU A 834 6.08 26.38 -27.16
N TRP A 835 5.44 25.21 -27.10
CA TRP A 835 5.22 24.49 -25.86
C TRP A 835 6.52 24.04 -25.18
N ILE A 836 7.61 23.77 -25.93
CA ILE A 836 8.90 23.37 -25.35
C ILE A 836 9.51 24.55 -24.59
N ALA A 837 9.45 25.74 -25.18
CA ALA A 837 9.95 26.96 -24.55
C ALA A 837 9.15 27.31 -23.27
N THR A 838 7.83 27.10 -23.29
CA THR A 838 6.98 27.34 -22.10
C THR A 838 7.14 26.24 -21.04
N SER A 839 7.43 25.00 -21.44
CA SER A 839 7.54 23.85 -20.52
C SER A 839 8.92 23.74 -19.87
N LEU A 840 10.00 24.18 -20.54
CA LEU A 840 11.36 24.21 -19.97
C LEU A 840 11.56 25.35 -18.95
N VAL A 841 10.56 25.59 -18.11
CA VAL A 841 10.55 26.50 -16.98
C VAL A 841 10.29 25.66 -15.73
N SER A 842 11.01 25.94 -14.63
CA SER A 842 10.82 25.19 -13.39
C SER A 842 9.40 25.40 -12.84
N ARG A 843 8.73 24.31 -12.45
CA ARG A 843 7.46 24.33 -11.70
C ARG A 843 7.72 24.43 -10.19
N LYS A 844 6.68 24.73 -9.42
CA LYS A 844 6.68 24.70 -7.94
C LYS A 844 6.73 23.25 -7.44
N GLY A 845 7.24 23.00 -6.23
CA GLY A 845 7.37 21.65 -5.66
C GLY A 845 8.58 20.83 -6.11
N TYR A 846 9.15 21.08 -7.30
CA TYR A 846 10.28 20.26 -7.78
C TYR A 846 11.55 20.31 -6.92
N ASP A 847 12.15 19.15 -6.74
CA ASP A 847 13.42 18.95 -6.07
C ASP A 847 14.60 19.60 -6.82
N LYS A 848 15.78 19.55 -6.20
CA LYS A 848 17.02 20.13 -6.75
C LYS A 848 17.49 19.40 -8.02
N GLU A 849 17.24 18.10 -8.12
CA GLU A 849 17.69 17.27 -9.24
C GLU A 849 16.86 17.56 -10.50
N THR A 850 15.54 17.60 -10.40
CA THR A 850 14.59 17.96 -11.46
C THR A 850 14.91 19.35 -12.01
N LYS A 851 15.15 20.33 -11.12
CA LYS A 851 15.60 21.68 -11.52
C LYS A 851 16.92 21.64 -12.31
N THR A 852 17.84 20.76 -11.91
CA THR A 852 19.12 20.57 -12.60
C THR A 852 18.93 19.95 -13.98
N THR A 853 18.05 18.94 -14.10
CA THR A 853 17.67 18.31 -15.37
C THR A 853 17.03 19.30 -16.33
N ILE A 854 16.09 20.14 -15.87
CA ILE A 854 15.46 21.19 -16.70
C ILE A 854 16.52 22.17 -17.22
N LYS A 855 17.44 22.62 -16.35
CA LYS A 855 18.51 23.53 -16.74
C LYS A 855 19.44 22.90 -17.78
N TRP A 856 19.79 21.64 -17.61
CA TRP A 856 20.59 20.88 -18.56
C TRP A 856 19.85 20.73 -19.91
N ALA A 857 18.59 20.31 -19.91
CA ALA A 857 17.78 20.16 -21.12
C ALA A 857 17.66 21.48 -21.88
N ARG A 858 17.45 22.60 -21.17
CA ARG A 858 17.42 23.94 -21.76
C ARG A 858 18.73 24.32 -22.46
N GLU A 859 19.88 24.01 -21.86
CA GLU A 859 21.18 24.28 -22.46
C GLU A 859 21.42 23.42 -23.71
N MET A 860 21.00 22.15 -23.67
CA MET A 860 21.09 21.26 -24.84
C MET A 860 20.21 21.74 -25.99
N VAL A 861 18.95 22.13 -25.71
CA VAL A 861 18.05 22.71 -26.71
C VAL A 861 18.63 23.98 -27.31
N LYS A 862 19.19 24.87 -26.49
CA LYS A 862 19.84 26.10 -26.98
C LYS A 862 21.02 25.79 -27.89
N ARG A 863 21.83 24.78 -27.55
CA ARG A 863 22.96 24.34 -28.38
C ARG A 863 22.49 23.76 -29.72
N ALA A 864 21.47 22.89 -29.70
CA ALA A 864 20.92 22.25 -30.88
C ALA A 864 20.16 23.21 -31.81
N THR A 865 19.70 24.36 -31.29
CA THR A 865 18.92 25.36 -32.04
C THR A 865 19.70 26.62 -32.41
N ALA A 866 20.92 26.79 -31.89
CA ALA A 866 21.87 27.81 -32.33
C ALA A 866 22.17 27.67 -33.83
#